data_AF-A0A8H4RKI2-F1
#
_entry.id   AF-A0A8H4RKI2-F1
#
_cell.length_a   1.000
_cell.length_b   1.000
_cell.length_c   1.000
_cell.angle_alpha   90.00
_cell.angle_beta   90.00
_cell.angle_gamma   90.00
#
_symmetry.space_group_name_H-M   'P 1'
#
loop_
_entity.id
_entity.type
_entity.pdbx_description
1 polymer ?
#
loop_
_entity_poly.entity_id
_entity_poly.type
_entity_poly.pdbx_seq_one_letter_code
_entity_poly.pdbx_strand_id
1 'polypeptide(L)'
;MAVERGLPRIIATGRLKPLRTYACNVRTWPQPAAANRDAGITKYFTDKNLAVSSQLRCVDTGHPEHCKYDPRHFTGEELEIPDMDYTTQSQVHNDFQYQGPAFSLDDFDPTIPLSEDSQLSFQFESGRESLPYSNEPLPTLPFASSSSGENAINPNGTQQRPVRNRTKSLKGQFRGPSHPTSIVIAFQSIRDFLKKTVRNHHILGAPKWSTYTPSANQPLPSYSKQEVDHAMKRLLPPEQQCRQLLQSYFDHFTGTCGVFHVPSFWQEYTSYWNGAHGEPVRFSAVLLSAISCSRCLVVADPLSFDGDSSTARNEVIQWLHAVETWQSYRMTDKISIKAFQIRCLVLFSKTVNDVDSTEHYTASQMLLADAISSGLHRDWELLCINESIFERELRRKIWATIAELDIARCIERGVVSVASILFADIGQPNNCNDRDYSETTVSEPRVQPDSRLTDNSFMRFAHSVRSIRYHINNLVNNPHKHNSLSESSLVALREQVNNLLANMHDWSEPTLTSSEAVCNGGNQALIYRAVLRLYLHELLLLLHLPFALVHNGDLPMDTDYQRFICIKSARMIVKIYEQVDAQPGLSQIALPRASLLRAGLSLCLVETDALSCGLNCLPLGPASRSNLVESALEMVEKRVLALGTDLQGLWLFSAASYYTQSCRDPASSSTCQKRLTDHIISLFTKMCMTQEHKGLSFSSSEDHLARCIMQIRQTYGDVGATTNNEGDLSMILFLASVVVLAAIAVVISSTHRFDGAVVSKIIDGPGLAFAFEVTFHNHHERLIALERKMPPLHFHPYQTEYIRVLLGSLNVEVEGRIHILSSEAGEFSLRPFINHRLYPGVNAEPVTKFILSGTESEEKYKLDAVFFQNWYGYQDQIVSQGGKGVDLIQVLSMFDAGGSYLSLPCAQGLSLHVTVTVAPENVQQFLAHLQPAFEVVAAEPECTFFEVYTSSDQPGVIRWVEGWSKDRQWLLQVQFQKDYYKPYIAATEPLFIKPREFQIFDKLPSGWAKSKPEHFA
;
A
#
# COMPACT_ATOMS: atom_id res chain seq x y z
N MET A 1 32.52 -3.71 61.45
CA MET A 1 32.12 -2.29 61.65
C MET A 1 31.09 -2.00 60.56
N ALA A 2 29.79 -1.87 60.85
CA ALA A 2 29.12 -0.77 61.57
C ALA A 2 29.10 0.53 60.73
N VAL A 3 28.01 1.27 60.54
CA VAL A 3 26.59 1.17 61.00
C VAL A 3 25.72 1.93 59.96
N GLU A 4 24.68 1.36 59.35
CA GLU A 4 23.26 1.23 59.76
C GLU A 4 22.39 2.52 59.60
N ARG A 5 21.12 2.31 59.19
CA ARG A 5 19.92 3.21 59.19
C ARG A 5 19.63 4.02 57.91
N GLY A 6 18.36 4.10 57.46
CA GLY A 6 17.17 3.40 58.00
C GLY A 6 15.87 3.55 57.20
N LEU A 7 14.98 2.56 57.38
CA LEU A 7 13.60 2.46 56.88
C LEU A 7 12.69 2.00 58.03
N PRO A 8 11.45 2.51 58.15
CA PRO A 8 10.43 1.89 59.00
C PRO A 8 9.50 0.96 58.18
N ARG A 9 9.43 -0.31 58.60
CA ARG A 9 8.38 -1.30 58.24
C ARG A 9 7.04 -0.94 58.93
N ILE A 10 5.90 -1.63 58.76
CA ILE A 10 5.52 -2.99 59.26
C ILE A 10 3.99 -3.18 58.99
N ILE A 11 3.30 -4.33 58.88
CA ILE A 11 3.49 -5.81 58.99
C ILE A 11 2.49 -6.44 57.96
N ALA A 12 2.73 -7.56 57.24
CA ALA A 12 2.47 -8.99 57.55
C ALA A 12 0.99 -9.38 57.89
N THR A 13 0.48 -10.63 57.75
CA THR A 13 1.10 -11.97 57.51
C THR A 13 0.06 -12.97 56.94
N GLY A 14 0.46 -14.05 56.25
CA GLY A 14 -0.42 -15.22 55.97
C GLY A 14 0.13 -16.24 54.96
N ARG A 15 0.06 -17.56 55.26
CA ARG A 15 0.51 -18.69 54.41
C ARG A 15 -0.14 -20.02 54.83
N LEU A 16 -0.02 -21.06 53.97
CA LEU A 16 -0.40 -22.49 54.14
C LEU A 16 -1.91 -22.79 53.96
N LYS A 17 -2.37 -23.97 53.48
CA LYS A 17 -1.85 -25.02 52.55
C LYS A 17 -3.07 -25.86 52.04
N PRO A 18 -2.99 -26.69 50.97
CA PRO A 18 -4.16 -27.33 50.33
C PRO A 18 -4.47 -28.78 50.80
N LEU A 19 -5.71 -29.27 50.61
CA LEU A 19 -6.06 -30.71 50.69
C LEU A 19 -7.40 -31.12 49.99
N ARG A 20 -7.31 -32.17 49.17
CA ARG A 20 -8.28 -33.23 48.74
C ARG A 20 -9.82 -33.05 48.75
N THR A 21 -10.39 -33.20 47.54
CA THR A 21 -11.45 -34.15 47.11
C THR A 21 -12.37 -34.86 48.13
N TYR A 22 -13.67 -34.86 47.86
CA TYR A 22 -14.65 -35.92 48.19
C TYR A 22 -15.62 -36.15 47.00
N ALA A 23 -16.39 -37.25 47.01
CA ALA A 23 -17.26 -37.69 45.91
C ALA A 23 -18.61 -38.26 46.43
N CYS A 24 -19.43 -38.83 45.51
CA CYS A 24 -20.81 -39.35 45.68
C CYS A 24 -21.93 -38.27 45.63
N ASN A 25 -23.14 -38.52 45.10
CA ASN A 25 -23.65 -39.77 44.49
C ASN A 25 -24.73 -39.61 43.39
N VAL A 26 -24.92 -40.71 42.66
CA VAL A 26 -25.76 -40.98 41.47
C VAL A 26 -27.29 -40.83 41.67
N ARG A 27 -28.04 -40.38 40.63
CA ARG A 27 -29.29 -41.04 40.13
C ARG A 27 -29.90 -40.53 38.78
N THR A 28 -29.79 -41.40 37.76
CA THR A 28 -30.82 -41.80 36.75
C THR A 28 -31.70 -40.77 35.98
N TRP A 29 -31.44 -40.62 34.67
CA TRP A 29 -32.24 -41.10 33.50
C TRP A 29 -33.80 -41.06 33.53
N PRO A 30 -34.53 -40.87 32.38
CA PRO A 30 -34.14 -41.34 31.03
C PRO A 30 -34.44 -40.43 29.79
N GLN A 31 -33.97 -40.87 28.61
CA GLN A 31 -34.47 -40.49 27.27
C GLN A 31 -35.78 -41.23 26.93
N PRO A 32 -36.65 -40.71 26.04
CA PRO A 32 -36.62 -41.01 24.57
C PRO A 32 -37.04 -39.80 23.69
N ALA A 33 -37.13 -39.82 22.34
CA ALA A 33 -36.41 -40.54 21.27
C ALA A 33 -36.71 -39.85 19.91
N ALA A 34 -36.16 -40.38 18.81
CA ALA A 34 -36.13 -39.83 17.44
C ALA A 34 -37.47 -39.58 16.72
N ALA A 35 -37.42 -38.71 15.69
CA ALA A 35 -38.24 -38.81 14.47
C ALA A 35 -37.48 -38.19 13.27
N ASN A 36 -37.56 -38.83 12.09
CA ASN A 36 -36.98 -38.35 10.82
C ASN A 36 -38.01 -37.58 9.97
N ARG A 37 -37.51 -36.77 9.00
CA ARG A 37 -37.88 -36.72 7.55
C ARG A 37 -37.69 -35.30 6.98
N ASP A 38 -37.58 -35.07 5.66
CA ASP A 38 -36.86 -35.73 4.54
C ASP A 38 -37.25 -34.99 3.23
N ALA A 39 -36.31 -34.84 2.28
CA ALA A 39 -36.48 -34.30 0.90
C ALA A 39 -37.03 -32.84 0.75
N GLY A 40 -36.79 -32.09 -0.33
CA GLY A 40 -35.97 -32.28 -1.56
C GLY A 40 -35.54 -30.89 -2.12
N ILE A 41 -34.52 -30.68 -2.98
CA ILE A 41 -34.13 -31.31 -4.28
C ILE A 41 -35.09 -30.91 -5.43
N THR A 42 -34.73 -30.27 -6.57
CA THR A 42 -33.52 -29.51 -7.04
C THR A 42 -33.82 -28.71 -8.36
N LYS A 43 -33.12 -27.58 -8.64
CA LYS A 43 -32.91 -26.90 -9.98
C LYS A 43 -34.16 -26.34 -10.71
N TYR A 44 -34.11 -25.32 -11.61
CA TYR A 44 -33.15 -24.98 -12.68
C TYR A 44 -32.96 -23.44 -12.93
N PHE A 45 -32.03 -23.07 -13.84
CA PHE A 45 -31.72 -21.71 -14.34
C PHE A 45 -32.59 -21.29 -15.56
N THR A 46 -32.81 -19.99 -15.79
CA THR A 46 -32.26 -19.20 -16.95
C THR A 46 -32.75 -17.74 -16.96
N ASP A 47 -32.06 -16.88 -17.72
CA ASP A 47 -32.11 -15.42 -17.71
C ASP A 47 -33.42 -14.76 -18.20
N LYS A 48 -33.65 -13.52 -17.75
CA LYS A 48 -33.92 -12.38 -18.65
C LYS A 48 -33.64 -11.02 -18.01
N ASN A 49 -33.01 -10.13 -18.78
CA ASN A 49 -32.81 -8.73 -18.41
C ASN A 49 -34.11 -7.93 -18.53
N LEU A 50 -34.39 -7.06 -17.55
CA LEU A 50 -35.23 -5.87 -17.72
C LEU A 50 -34.88 -4.87 -16.61
N ALA A 51 -34.38 -3.69 -17.00
CA ALA A 51 -33.99 -2.63 -16.09
C ALA A 51 -35.10 -1.56 -16.02
N VAL A 52 -35.57 -1.24 -14.81
CA VAL A 52 -36.46 -0.10 -14.56
C VAL A 52 -35.86 0.73 -13.43
N SER A 53 -35.53 1.98 -13.71
CA SER A 53 -34.88 2.92 -12.78
C SER A 53 -35.90 3.92 -12.25
N SER A 54 -36.48 3.66 -11.07
CA SER A 54 -37.31 4.61 -10.32
C SER A 54 -36.43 5.53 -9.45
N GLN A 55 -35.97 6.65 -10.01
CA GLN A 55 -35.34 7.71 -9.21
C GLN A 55 -36.40 8.44 -8.38
N LEU A 56 -36.35 8.28 -7.05
CA LEU A 56 -37.13 9.13 -6.13
C LEU A 56 -36.48 10.52 -6.07
N ARG A 57 -37.25 11.58 -6.38
CA ARG A 57 -36.86 12.98 -6.19
C ARG A 57 -37.93 13.68 -5.36
N CYS A 58 -37.51 14.37 -4.29
CA CYS A 58 -38.36 15.28 -3.52
C CYS A 58 -38.07 16.72 -3.98
N VAL A 59 -39.10 17.52 -4.29
CA VAL A 59 -38.94 18.80 -5.02
C VAL A 59 -39.20 20.03 -4.14
N ASP A 60 -40.06 19.94 -3.12
CA ASP A 60 -40.71 21.14 -2.56
C ASP A 60 -40.08 21.77 -1.30
N THR A 61 -39.17 21.09 -0.59
CA THR A 61 -38.77 21.51 0.78
C THR A 61 -37.27 21.54 1.10
N GLY A 62 -36.41 20.90 0.30
CA GLY A 62 -34.97 20.75 0.60
C GLY A 62 -34.60 19.88 1.83
N HIS A 63 -35.58 19.57 2.69
CA HIS A 63 -35.43 18.80 3.92
C HIS A 63 -36.12 17.42 3.81
N PRO A 64 -35.36 16.30 3.75
CA PRO A 64 -35.90 14.96 3.51
C PRO A 64 -36.94 14.51 4.52
N GLU A 65 -36.76 14.84 5.80
CA GLU A 65 -37.63 14.50 6.93
C GLU A 65 -39.09 14.96 6.81
N HIS A 66 -39.42 15.84 5.86
CA HIS A 66 -40.79 16.28 5.58
C HIS A 66 -41.44 15.58 4.36
N CYS A 67 -40.70 14.77 3.60
CA CYS A 67 -41.21 14.15 2.37
C CYS A 67 -41.96 12.83 2.64
N LYS A 68 -43.29 12.82 2.47
CA LYS A 68 -44.13 11.62 2.65
C LYS A 68 -44.24 10.83 1.35
N TYR A 69 -43.79 9.58 1.36
CA TYR A 69 -43.97 8.63 0.26
C TYR A 69 -45.21 7.75 0.48
N ASP A 70 -46.00 7.51 -0.58
CA ASP A 70 -47.20 6.67 -0.52
C ASP A 70 -46.86 5.18 -0.80
N PRO A 71 -47.17 4.24 0.10
CA PRO A 71 -46.89 2.81 -0.12
C PRO A 71 -47.65 2.16 -1.29
N ARG A 72 -48.68 2.81 -1.85
CA ARG A 72 -49.60 2.20 -2.82
C ARG A 72 -49.05 2.06 -4.25
N HIS A 73 -47.79 2.41 -4.49
CA HIS A 73 -47.11 2.17 -5.77
C HIS A 73 -46.23 0.90 -5.79
N PHE A 74 -46.32 0.04 -4.77
CA PHE A 74 -45.51 -1.19 -4.65
C PHE A 74 -46.16 -2.49 -5.16
N THR A 75 -47.40 -2.45 -5.67
CA THR A 75 -48.10 -3.63 -6.20
C THR A 75 -48.61 -3.38 -7.61
N GLY A 76 -48.04 -4.06 -8.60
CA GLY A 76 -48.48 -4.00 -9.99
C GLY A 76 -49.49 -5.10 -10.32
N GLU A 77 -50.71 -4.70 -10.66
CA GLU A 77 -51.66 -5.48 -11.45
C GLU A 77 -52.15 -4.58 -12.59
N GLU A 78 -51.99 -5.00 -13.84
CA GLU A 78 -52.52 -4.29 -15.02
C GLU A 78 -53.88 -4.88 -15.41
N LEU A 79 -54.84 -4.02 -15.73
CA LEU A 79 -56.07 -4.40 -16.43
C LEU A 79 -56.45 -3.38 -17.50
N GLU A 80 -56.22 -3.80 -18.75
CA GLU A 80 -56.99 -3.55 -19.98
C GLU A 80 -57.38 -2.10 -20.41
N ILE A 81 -57.03 -1.80 -21.67
CA ILE A 81 -57.49 -0.68 -22.51
C ILE A 81 -57.92 -1.35 -23.83
N PRO A 82 -59.16 -1.18 -24.35
CA PRO A 82 -59.56 0.09 -24.99
C PRO A 82 -61.05 0.49 -24.90
N ASP A 83 -61.38 1.78 -25.05
CA ASP A 83 -61.93 2.30 -26.33
C ASP A 83 -62.19 3.83 -26.39
N MET A 84 -62.02 4.35 -27.62
CA MET A 84 -62.70 5.44 -28.35
C MET A 84 -63.38 6.67 -27.66
N ASP A 85 -63.02 7.83 -28.23
CA ASP A 85 -63.89 8.95 -28.69
C ASP A 85 -64.48 10.09 -27.78
N TYR A 86 -64.05 11.31 -28.17
CA TYR A 86 -64.77 12.60 -28.28
C TYR A 86 -65.23 13.47 -27.07
N THR A 87 -65.30 14.77 -27.41
CA THR A 87 -66.13 15.85 -26.85
C THR A 87 -65.78 16.58 -25.53
N THR A 88 -64.87 17.56 -25.69
CA THR A 88 -65.09 19.02 -25.44
C THR A 88 -65.43 19.61 -24.06
N GLN A 89 -64.77 20.76 -23.79
CA GLN A 89 -65.16 21.90 -22.92
C GLN A 89 -65.01 21.70 -21.38
N SER A 90 -64.59 22.71 -20.60
CA SER A 90 -64.20 24.10 -20.91
C SER A 90 -63.27 24.74 -19.87
N GLN A 91 -62.33 25.56 -20.37
CA GLN A 91 -61.85 26.85 -19.81
C GLN A 91 -61.51 26.98 -18.31
N VAL A 92 -60.20 27.16 -18.02
CA VAL A 92 -59.66 28.43 -17.48
C VAL A 92 -58.32 28.70 -18.17
N HIS A 93 -58.06 29.94 -18.60
CA HIS A 93 -56.74 30.38 -19.07
C HIS A 93 -55.86 30.80 -17.88
N ASN A 94 -54.59 30.44 -17.91
CA ASN A 94 -53.52 31.44 -17.84
C ASN A 94 -52.22 30.83 -18.38
N ASP A 95 -51.63 31.50 -19.36
CA ASP A 95 -50.30 31.17 -19.85
C ASP A 95 -49.22 31.61 -18.85
N PHE A 96 -48.21 30.77 -18.63
CA PHE A 96 -46.82 31.22 -18.66
C PHE A 96 -45.91 30.01 -18.92
N GLN A 97 -45.24 30.01 -20.07
CA GLN A 97 -44.18 29.05 -20.36
C GLN A 97 -42.95 29.38 -19.53
N TYR A 98 -42.33 28.36 -18.91
CA TYR A 98 -40.97 28.47 -18.39
C TYR A 98 -40.13 27.29 -18.88
N GLN A 99 -39.22 27.56 -19.82
CA GLN A 99 -38.16 26.61 -20.17
C GLN A 99 -37.01 26.79 -19.19
N GLY A 100 -36.89 25.88 -18.22
CA GLY A 100 -35.74 25.78 -17.31
C GLY A 100 -34.86 24.57 -17.67
N PRO A 101 -33.52 24.67 -17.55
CA PRO A 101 -32.62 23.57 -17.87
C PRO A 101 -32.67 22.45 -16.82
N ALA A 102 -32.54 21.21 -17.28
CA ALA A 102 -32.41 20.04 -16.41
C ALA A 102 -30.96 19.91 -15.91
N PHE A 103 -30.72 20.19 -14.64
CA PHE A 103 -29.41 19.92 -14.00
C PHE A 103 -29.26 18.44 -13.63
N SER A 104 -28.11 17.84 -13.97
CA SER A 104 -27.69 16.55 -13.43
C SER A 104 -27.02 16.72 -12.07
N LEU A 105 -26.92 15.64 -11.29
CA LEU A 105 -26.13 15.62 -10.05
C LEU A 105 -24.61 15.51 -10.31
N ASP A 106 -24.22 15.30 -11.57
CA ASP A 106 -22.82 15.17 -12.01
C ASP A 106 -22.18 16.54 -12.28
N ASP A 107 -22.96 17.54 -12.69
CA ASP A 107 -22.51 18.90 -13.03
C ASP A 107 -22.70 19.86 -11.84
N PHE A 108 -21.79 19.80 -10.86
CA PHE A 108 -21.75 20.76 -9.75
C PHE A 108 -20.38 21.47 -9.65
N ASP A 109 -20.37 22.75 -9.99
CA ASP A 109 -19.19 23.63 -9.84
C ASP A 109 -18.99 24.02 -8.35
N PRO A 110 -17.85 23.68 -7.72
CA PRO A 110 -17.59 23.99 -6.32
C PRO A 110 -17.22 25.46 -6.05
N THR A 111 -17.27 26.35 -7.04
CA THR A 111 -16.89 27.77 -6.93
C THR A 111 -18.06 28.75 -6.92
N ILE A 112 -19.29 28.30 -7.22
CA ILE A 112 -20.47 29.18 -7.32
C ILE A 112 -21.14 29.36 -5.95
N PRO A 113 -21.41 30.60 -5.48
CA PRO A 113 -22.20 30.83 -4.27
C PRO A 113 -23.66 30.38 -4.44
N LEU A 114 -24.22 29.72 -3.43
CA LEU A 114 -25.67 29.51 -3.35
C LEU A 114 -26.34 30.86 -3.06
N SER A 115 -27.28 31.27 -3.90
CA SER A 115 -27.92 32.59 -3.85
C SER A 115 -28.76 32.80 -2.60
N GLU A 116 -28.61 33.97 -1.97
CA GLU A 116 -29.55 34.47 -0.98
C GLU A 116 -30.90 34.75 -1.64
N ASP A 117 -31.98 34.03 -1.25
CA ASP A 117 -33.31 34.65 -1.13
C ASP A 117 -34.32 33.74 -0.40
N SER A 118 -34.72 34.14 0.82
CA SER A 118 -35.98 33.79 1.50
C SER A 118 -36.01 34.40 2.91
N GLN A 119 -36.02 35.73 2.98
CA GLN A 119 -36.13 36.44 4.26
C GLN A 119 -37.51 36.21 4.90
N LEU A 120 -37.56 35.47 6.01
CA LEU A 120 -38.68 35.52 6.96
C LEU A 120 -38.26 36.26 8.22
N SER A 121 -38.52 37.57 8.21
CA SER A 121 -38.18 38.49 9.29
C SER A 121 -39.00 38.23 10.54
N PHE A 122 -38.36 37.75 11.60
CA PHE A 122 -38.87 37.88 12.97
C PHE A 122 -38.07 38.95 13.72
N GLN A 123 -38.70 40.09 13.97
CA GLN A 123 -38.19 41.10 14.88
C GLN A 123 -38.34 40.60 16.32
N PHE A 124 -37.28 40.70 17.11
CA PHE A 124 -37.37 40.78 18.57
C PHE A 124 -36.42 41.85 19.09
N GLU A 125 -36.87 42.60 20.09
CA GLU A 125 -36.30 43.90 20.45
C GLU A 125 -35.03 43.78 21.32
N SER A 126 -34.20 44.82 21.29
CA SER A 126 -32.90 44.84 21.95
C SER A 126 -33.00 45.04 23.47
N GLY A 127 -33.09 43.95 24.23
CA GLY A 127 -32.91 43.95 25.68
C GLY A 127 -31.43 43.94 26.08
N ARG A 128 -30.86 45.11 26.43
CA ARG A 128 -29.57 45.19 27.14
C ARG A 128 -29.79 45.05 28.65
N GLU A 129 -29.46 43.91 29.22
CA GLU A 129 -29.25 43.76 30.66
C GLU A 129 -28.04 42.87 30.96
N SER A 130 -27.48 42.98 32.16
CA SER A 130 -26.13 42.52 32.49
C SER A 130 -26.01 42.01 33.92
N LEU A 131 -24.99 41.17 34.17
CA LEU A 131 -24.60 40.57 35.47
C LEU A 131 -25.43 39.32 35.88
N PRO A 132 -24.90 38.44 36.77
CA PRO A 132 -23.52 38.25 37.22
C PRO A 132 -23.00 36.80 37.02
N TYR A 133 -21.71 36.58 37.32
CA TYR A 133 -21.13 35.25 37.56
C TYR A 133 -21.70 34.65 38.88
N SER A 134 -22.02 33.36 38.87
CA SER A 134 -22.33 32.57 40.07
C SER A 134 -21.65 31.19 40.01
N ASN A 135 -20.79 30.89 40.98
CA ASN A 135 -20.17 29.57 41.14
C ASN A 135 -21.04 28.69 42.04
N GLU A 136 -21.55 27.56 41.54
CA GLU A 136 -21.83 26.37 42.36
C GLU A 136 -21.49 25.08 41.59
N PRO A 137 -21.03 24.01 42.28
CA PRO A 137 -20.67 22.74 41.66
C PRO A 137 -21.89 21.85 41.40
N LEU A 138 -21.87 21.03 40.34
CA LEU A 138 -22.93 20.04 40.10
C LEU A 138 -22.97 18.98 41.23
N PRO A 139 -24.18 18.52 41.64
CA PRO A 139 -24.35 17.60 42.75
C PRO A 139 -23.88 16.17 42.43
N THR A 140 -23.09 15.60 43.34
CA THR A 140 -22.73 14.17 43.31
C THR A 140 -23.92 13.30 43.66
N LEU A 141 -24.37 12.44 42.74
CA LEU A 141 -25.33 11.37 43.03
C LEU A 141 -24.62 10.07 43.47
N PRO A 142 -25.27 9.20 44.28
CA PRO A 142 -24.56 8.17 45.05
C PRO A 142 -24.20 6.91 44.25
N PHE A 143 -23.18 6.19 44.72
CA PHE A 143 -22.92 4.81 44.31
C PHE A 143 -24.07 3.89 44.73
N ALA A 144 -24.85 3.41 43.76
CA ALA A 144 -25.82 2.33 43.96
C ALA A 144 -25.17 0.98 43.62
N SER A 145 -25.12 0.06 44.59
CA SER A 145 -24.58 -1.29 44.39
C SER A 145 -25.58 -2.19 43.64
N SER A 146 -25.35 -2.43 42.36
CA SER A 146 -26.17 -3.37 41.56
C SER A 146 -25.92 -4.82 41.98
N SER A 147 -26.94 -5.48 42.54
CA SER A 147 -26.94 -6.91 42.81
C SER A 147 -26.88 -7.74 41.51
N SER A 148 -26.29 -8.92 41.58
CA SER A 148 -26.10 -9.83 40.45
C SER A 148 -27.42 -10.40 39.93
N GLY A 149 -27.78 -10.05 38.68
CA GLY A 149 -28.77 -10.75 37.88
C GLY A 149 -28.12 -11.37 36.65
N GLU A 150 -27.77 -12.66 36.71
CA GLU A 150 -27.22 -13.38 35.56
C GLU A 150 -28.33 -13.74 34.57
N ASN A 151 -28.48 -12.94 33.50
CA ASN A 151 -29.19 -13.34 32.29
C ASN A 151 -28.17 -13.41 31.14
N ALA A 152 -27.97 -14.61 30.59
CA ALA A 152 -26.98 -14.84 29.54
C ALA A 152 -27.48 -14.28 28.19
N ILE A 153 -26.73 -13.34 27.61
CA ILE A 153 -27.03 -12.75 26.29
C ILE A 153 -26.07 -13.28 25.23
N ASN A 154 -26.66 -13.57 24.07
CA ASN A 154 -26.13 -14.26 22.89
C ASN A 154 -24.77 -13.73 22.39
N PRO A 155 -23.73 -14.56 22.14
CA PRO A 155 -22.37 -14.10 21.83
C PRO A 155 -22.13 -13.59 20.40
N ASN A 156 -23.14 -13.64 19.51
CA ASN A 156 -22.97 -13.42 18.07
C ASN A 156 -23.13 -11.96 17.58
N GLY A 157 -23.28 -10.98 18.48
CA GLY A 157 -23.23 -9.57 18.09
C GLY A 157 -21.80 -9.14 17.71
N THR A 158 -21.60 -8.68 16.46
CA THR A 158 -20.29 -8.32 15.88
C THR A 158 -19.75 -6.98 16.44
N GLN A 159 -19.45 -6.95 17.74
CA GLN A 159 -18.82 -5.82 18.42
C GLN A 159 -17.55 -5.36 17.69
N GLN A 160 -17.38 -4.04 17.53
CA GLN A 160 -16.09 -3.42 17.17
C GLN A 160 -15.08 -3.64 18.31
N ARG A 161 -14.47 -4.82 18.34
CA ARG A 161 -13.45 -5.19 19.33
C ARG A 161 -12.12 -4.54 18.95
N PRO A 162 -11.41 -3.91 19.90
CA PRO A 162 -10.15 -3.23 19.60
C PRO A 162 -9.11 -4.21 19.04
N VAL A 163 -8.33 -3.76 18.06
CA VAL A 163 -7.27 -4.59 17.48
C VAL A 163 -6.22 -4.84 18.55
N ARG A 164 -5.91 -6.11 18.79
CA ARG A 164 -4.82 -6.55 19.66
C ARG A 164 -4.28 -7.87 19.14
N ASN A 165 -3.01 -7.91 18.77
CA ASN A 165 -2.34 -9.16 18.40
C ASN A 165 -2.35 -10.13 19.60
N ARG A 166 -3.21 -11.16 19.52
CA ARG A 166 -3.44 -12.10 20.64
C ARG A 166 -2.27 -13.07 20.88
N THR A 167 -1.30 -13.17 19.97
CA THR A 167 -0.22 -14.17 20.08
C THR A 167 0.79 -13.86 21.18
N LYS A 168 0.95 -12.59 21.58
CA LYS A 168 1.94 -12.15 22.58
C LYS A 168 1.35 -11.05 23.47
N SER A 169 0.96 -11.43 24.69
CA SER A 169 0.14 -10.66 25.67
C SER A 169 0.30 -9.13 25.66
N LEU A 170 1.54 -8.62 25.63
CA LEU A 170 1.87 -7.19 25.69
C LEU A 170 2.71 -6.66 24.50
N LYS A 171 2.82 -7.41 23.39
CA LYS A 171 3.56 -6.94 22.18
C LYS A 171 2.68 -6.34 21.08
N GLY A 172 1.36 -6.56 21.12
CA GLY A 172 0.42 -5.93 20.20
C GLY A 172 0.02 -4.53 20.68
N GLN A 173 0.02 -3.55 19.79
CA GLN A 173 -0.47 -2.20 20.08
C GLN A 173 -2.00 -2.14 20.04
N PHE A 174 -2.57 -1.30 20.91
CA PHE A 174 -4.01 -1.04 20.93
C PHE A 174 -4.40 -0.10 19.79
N ARG A 175 -5.46 -0.45 19.05
CA ARG A 175 -6.17 0.43 18.11
C ARG A 175 -7.65 0.39 18.44
N GLY A 176 -8.22 1.52 18.84
CA GLY A 176 -9.63 1.63 19.22
C GLY A 176 -10.58 2.02 18.07
N PRO A 177 -11.87 2.22 18.35
CA PRO A 177 -12.92 2.41 17.35
C PRO A 177 -12.65 3.51 16.31
N SER A 178 -12.10 4.67 16.70
CA SER A 178 -11.86 5.79 15.77
C SER A 178 -10.57 5.69 14.94
N HIS A 179 -9.68 4.72 15.22
CA HIS A 179 -8.48 4.46 14.43
C HIS A 179 -8.85 3.90 13.03
N PRO A 180 -8.37 4.42 11.89
CA PRO A 180 -8.86 4.05 10.54
C PRO A 180 -8.94 2.54 10.25
N THR A 181 -7.94 1.75 10.67
CA THR A 181 -7.97 0.28 10.48
C THR A 181 -8.98 -0.49 11.36
N SER A 182 -9.80 0.18 12.19
CA SER A 182 -10.97 -0.45 12.84
C SER A 182 -12.03 -0.84 11.82
N ILE A 183 -12.19 -0.04 10.75
CA ILE A 183 -13.15 -0.24 9.67
C ILE A 183 -12.92 -1.60 8.97
N VAL A 184 -11.66 -2.01 8.83
CA VAL A 184 -11.27 -3.31 8.25
C VAL A 184 -11.88 -4.50 9.01
N ILE A 185 -12.17 -4.36 10.31
CA ILE A 185 -12.76 -5.41 11.15
C ILE A 185 -14.24 -5.64 10.80
N ALA A 186 -14.95 -4.62 10.29
CA ALA A 186 -16.38 -4.69 10.00
C ALA A 186 -16.71 -5.36 8.65
N PHE A 187 -15.73 -5.55 7.76
CA PHE A 187 -15.93 -6.29 6.51
C PHE A 187 -16.09 -7.79 6.79
N GLN A 188 -17.20 -8.37 6.34
CA GLN A 188 -17.58 -9.76 6.65
C GLN A 188 -16.57 -10.83 6.19
N SER A 189 -15.85 -10.65 5.06
CA SER A 189 -14.90 -11.67 4.55
C SER A 189 -13.62 -11.13 3.89
N ILE A 190 -13.27 -9.84 4.06
CA ILE A 190 -12.02 -9.26 3.53
C ILE A 190 -10.77 -10.03 3.99
N ARG A 191 -10.81 -10.57 5.23
CA ARG A 191 -9.75 -11.41 5.81
C ARG A 191 -9.44 -12.64 4.96
N ASP A 192 -10.45 -13.25 4.36
CA ASP A 192 -10.28 -14.49 3.58
C ASP A 192 -9.92 -14.20 2.12
N PHE A 193 -10.38 -13.07 1.57
CA PHE A 193 -9.84 -12.49 0.32
C PHE A 193 -8.33 -12.20 0.46
N LEU A 194 -7.91 -11.53 1.54
CA LEU A 194 -6.51 -11.27 1.87
C LEU A 194 -5.68 -12.55 2.04
N LYS A 195 -6.19 -13.56 2.79
CA LYS A 195 -5.52 -14.86 2.93
C LYS A 195 -5.30 -15.56 1.58
N LYS A 196 -6.32 -15.58 0.72
CA LYS A 196 -6.23 -16.20 -0.62
C LYS A 196 -5.20 -15.47 -1.47
N THR A 197 -5.30 -14.14 -1.56
CA THR A 197 -4.35 -13.27 -2.29
C THR A 197 -2.89 -13.59 -1.93
N VAL A 198 -2.53 -13.52 -0.65
CA VAL A 198 -1.13 -13.69 -0.20
C VAL A 198 -0.65 -15.13 -0.40
N ARG A 199 -1.51 -16.14 -0.19
CA ARG A 199 -1.11 -17.56 -0.34
C ARG A 199 -0.97 -18.00 -1.79
N ASN A 200 -1.84 -17.49 -2.67
CA ASN A 200 -1.86 -17.88 -4.08
C ASN A 200 -0.73 -17.20 -4.88
N HIS A 201 -0.21 -16.07 -4.40
CA HIS A 201 0.82 -15.32 -5.10
C HIS A 201 2.24 -15.85 -4.85
N HIS A 202 2.94 -16.22 -5.92
CA HIS A 202 4.28 -16.82 -5.89
C HIS A 202 5.33 -16.04 -5.05
N ILE A 203 5.45 -14.71 -5.20
CA ILE A 203 6.35 -13.88 -4.37
C ILE A 203 5.83 -13.76 -2.93
N LEU A 204 4.67 -13.11 -2.70
CA LEU A 204 4.15 -12.81 -1.35
C LEU A 204 3.92 -14.07 -0.49
N GLY A 205 3.58 -15.20 -1.11
CA GLY A 205 3.34 -16.49 -0.48
C GLY A 205 4.58 -17.35 -0.23
N ALA A 206 5.74 -17.00 -0.81
CA ALA A 206 6.95 -17.84 -0.75
C ALA A 206 7.37 -18.18 0.70
N PRO A 207 7.75 -19.45 1.00
CA PRO A 207 8.19 -19.83 2.34
C PRO A 207 9.42 -19.07 2.86
N LYS A 208 10.28 -18.53 1.97
CA LYS A 208 11.52 -17.83 2.36
C LYS A 208 11.27 -16.65 3.33
N TRP A 209 10.17 -15.91 3.17
CA TRP A 209 9.85 -14.77 4.05
C TRP A 209 9.26 -15.16 5.41
N SER A 210 9.25 -16.44 5.78
CA SER A 210 8.90 -16.91 7.15
C SER A 210 10.15 -17.13 8.01
N THR A 211 11.30 -17.37 7.38
CA THR A 211 12.62 -17.52 8.02
C THR A 211 13.52 -16.30 7.81
N TYR A 212 13.23 -15.46 6.81
CA TYR A 212 13.96 -14.23 6.58
C TYR A 212 13.91 -13.31 7.81
N THR A 213 15.09 -12.92 8.30
CA THR A 213 15.27 -11.88 9.30
C THR A 213 15.98 -10.73 8.60
N PRO A 214 15.34 -9.57 8.41
CA PRO A 214 15.95 -8.47 7.69
C PRO A 214 17.08 -7.86 8.49
N SER A 215 18.09 -7.36 7.78
CA SER A 215 19.14 -6.54 8.38
C SER A 215 18.52 -5.44 9.24
N ALA A 216 19.03 -5.27 10.45
CA ALA A 216 18.58 -4.20 11.33
C ALA A 216 18.82 -2.85 10.64
N ASN A 217 17.83 -1.94 10.72
CA ASN A 217 17.97 -0.58 10.24
C ASN A 217 19.27 0.03 10.80
N GLN A 218 20.04 0.73 9.95
CA GLN A 218 21.35 1.27 10.35
C GLN A 218 21.19 2.11 11.62
N PRO A 219 21.99 1.86 12.67
CA PRO A 219 21.84 2.57 13.93
C PRO A 219 22.13 4.05 13.72
N LEU A 220 21.21 4.90 14.18
CA LEU A 220 21.38 6.35 14.09
C LEU A 220 22.64 6.78 14.86
N PRO A 221 23.37 7.80 14.36
CA PRO A 221 24.65 8.19 14.92
C PRO A 221 24.48 8.68 16.36
N SER A 222 25.12 7.99 17.30
CA SER A 222 25.24 8.46 18.68
C SER A 222 26.15 9.68 18.72
N TYR A 223 25.72 10.73 19.42
CA TYR A 223 26.46 11.98 19.60
C TYR A 223 26.66 12.25 21.09
N SER A 224 27.85 12.66 21.52
CA SER A 224 28.01 13.29 22.83
C SER A 224 27.43 14.71 22.85
N LYS A 225 27.29 15.28 24.06
CA LYS A 225 26.77 16.64 24.28
C LYS A 225 27.55 17.75 23.53
N GLN A 226 28.82 17.54 23.19
CA GLN A 226 29.62 18.51 22.41
C GLN A 226 29.56 18.25 20.90
N GLU A 227 29.43 16.99 20.49
CA GLU A 227 29.34 16.62 19.08
C GLU A 227 27.98 16.98 18.48
N VAL A 228 26.89 16.84 19.23
CA VAL A 228 25.53 17.13 18.72
C VAL A 228 25.35 18.62 18.34
N ASP A 229 25.93 19.54 19.12
CA ASP A 229 25.94 20.99 18.83
C ASP A 229 26.63 21.31 17.48
N HIS A 230 27.64 20.51 17.09
CA HIS A 230 28.34 20.63 15.80
C HIS A 230 27.62 19.85 14.69
N ALA A 231 27.07 18.67 15.00
CA ALA A 231 26.33 17.85 14.05
C ALA A 231 25.08 18.56 13.54
N MET A 232 24.30 19.24 14.40
CA MET A 232 23.15 20.03 13.95
C MET A 232 23.55 21.12 12.94
N LYS A 233 24.67 21.83 13.18
CA LYS A 233 25.19 22.83 12.23
C LYS A 233 25.64 22.22 10.90
N ARG A 234 26.21 21.01 10.92
CA ARG A 234 26.64 20.27 9.72
C ARG A 234 25.47 19.64 8.96
N LEU A 235 24.37 19.33 9.65
CA LEU A 235 23.16 18.74 9.08
C LEU A 235 22.22 19.77 8.44
N LEU A 236 22.37 21.07 8.76
CA LEU A 236 21.61 22.12 8.10
C LEU A 236 21.97 22.20 6.60
N PRO A 237 20.97 22.19 5.70
CA PRO A 237 21.16 22.53 4.30
C PRO A 237 21.74 23.94 4.09
N PRO A 238 22.25 24.25 2.88
CA PRO A 238 22.61 25.62 2.50
C PRO A 238 21.45 26.60 2.69
N GLU A 239 21.77 27.88 3.00
CA GLU A 239 20.79 28.92 3.34
C GLU A 239 19.59 28.96 2.37
N GLN A 240 19.86 28.92 1.06
CA GLN A 240 18.84 28.93 0.01
C GLN A 240 17.85 27.74 0.13
N GLN A 241 18.34 26.53 0.38
CA GLN A 241 17.51 25.34 0.53
C GLN A 241 16.74 25.38 1.86
N CYS A 242 17.36 25.84 2.95
CA CYS A 242 16.64 26.14 4.19
C CYS A 242 15.52 27.16 3.95
N ARG A 243 15.76 28.23 3.19
CA ARG A 243 14.78 29.28 2.91
C ARG A 243 13.58 28.75 2.12
N GLN A 244 13.83 27.92 1.11
CA GLN A 244 12.79 27.28 0.31
C GLN A 244 11.92 26.34 1.15
N LEU A 245 12.53 25.50 1.98
CA LEU A 245 11.81 24.60 2.90
C LEU A 245 11.03 25.38 3.98
N LEU A 246 11.56 26.49 4.47
CA LEU A 246 10.86 27.36 5.42
C LEU A 246 9.67 28.09 4.79
N GLN A 247 9.81 28.58 3.55
CA GLN A 247 8.69 29.17 2.82
C GLN A 247 7.56 28.15 2.68
N SER A 248 7.89 26.94 2.17
CA SER A 248 6.94 25.83 2.07
C SER A 248 6.30 25.45 3.41
N TYR A 249 7.05 25.52 4.52
CA TYR A 249 6.49 25.33 5.87
C TYR A 249 5.47 26.43 6.22
N PHE A 250 5.74 27.71 5.97
CA PHE A 250 4.78 28.78 6.26
C PHE A 250 3.55 28.74 5.33
N ASP A 251 3.73 28.36 4.06
CA ASP A 251 2.64 28.25 3.08
C ASP A 251 1.61 27.16 3.49
N HIS A 252 2.07 26.08 4.14
CA HIS A 252 1.23 24.96 4.57
C HIS A 252 0.82 25.00 6.05
N PHE A 253 1.65 25.55 6.95
CA PHE A 253 1.56 25.26 8.38
C PHE A 253 1.50 26.47 9.32
N THR A 254 1.48 27.72 8.80
CA THR A 254 1.43 28.95 9.63
C THR A 254 0.33 28.93 10.70
N GLY A 255 -0.86 28.40 10.39
CA GLY A 255 -1.94 28.24 11.35
C GLY A 255 -2.00 26.86 12.02
N THR A 256 -1.77 25.78 11.26
CA THR A 256 -1.98 24.40 11.73
C THR A 256 -0.90 23.90 12.70
N CYS A 257 0.31 24.46 12.60
CA CYS A 257 1.40 24.30 13.55
C CYS A 257 1.97 25.69 13.91
N GLY A 258 1.09 26.63 14.27
CA GLY A 258 1.38 28.07 14.44
C GLY A 258 2.22 28.43 15.67
N VAL A 259 3.35 27.77 15.87
CA VAL A 259 4.24 27.91 17.02
C VAL A 259 5.11 29.17 16.99
N PHE A 260 5.17 29.86 15.85
CA PHE A 260 6.03 31.02 15.64
C PHE A 260 5.28 32.35 15.69
N HIS A 261 6.04 33.41 15.94
CA HIS A 261 5.70 34.76 15.49
C HIS A 261 6.45 35.00 14.17
N VAL A 262 5.76 35.04 13.03
CA VAL A 262 6.40 34.99 11.70
C VAL A 262 7.41 36.13 11.47
N PRO A 263 7.15 37.41 11.82
CA PRO A 263 8.12 38.49 11.69
C PRO A 263 9.38 38.29 12.55
N SER A 264 9.23 37.86 13.82
CA SER A 264 10.38 37.61 14.70
C SER A 264 11.21 36.42 14.23
N PHE A 265 10.58 35.38 13.69
CA PHE A 265 11.29 34.23 13.11
C PHE A 265 12.22 34.65 11.98
N TRP A 266 11.75 35.50 11.05
CA TRP A 266 12.59 35.98 9.94
C TRP A 266 13.68 36.97 10.38
N GLN A 267 13.49 37.68 11.50
CA GLN A 267 14.54 38.48 12.14
C GLN A 267 15.60 37.59 12.80
N GLU A 268 15.20 36.55 13.56
CA GLU A 268 16.14 35.55 14.09
C GLU A 268 16.91 34.84 12.95
N TYR A 269 16.23 34.47 11.86
CA TYR A 269 16.83 33.86 10.67
C TYR A 269 17.90 34.76 10.05
N THR A 270 17.57 36.03 9.82
CA THR A 270 18.52 37.01 9.24
C THR A 270 19.72 37.24 10.16
N SER A 271 19.49 37.30 11.48
CA SER A 271 20.56 37.41 12.48
C SER A 271 21.45 36.16 12.53
N TYR A 272 20.88 34.96 12.30
CA TYR A 272 21.60 33.69 12.30
C TYR A 272 22.60 33.57 11.15
N TRP A 273 22.18 33.81 9.91
CA TRP A 273 23.07 33.71 8.74
C TRP A 273 24.10 34.85 8.69
N ASN A 274 23.78 36.02 9.24
CA ASN A 274 24.75 37.10 9.49
C ASN A 274 25.73 36.82 10.66
N GLY A 275 25.61 35.69 11.36
CA GLY A 275 26.49 35.32 12.47
C GLY A 275 26.29 36.12 13.77
N ALA A 276 25.22 36.90 13.87
CA ALA A 276 24.92 37.81 14.99
C ALA A 276 23.94 37.22 16.03
N HIS A 277 23.39 36.03 15.78
CA HIS A 277 22.38 35.41 16.64
C HIS A 277 22.97 34.89 17.95
N GLY A 278 22.35 35.25 19.09
CA GLY A 278 22.87 34.94 20.43
C GLY A 278 22.66 33.51 20.93
N GLU A 279 21.79 32.72 20.30
CA GLU A 279 21.52 31.32 20.65
C GLU A 279 21.63 30.39 19.42
N PRO A 280 22.74 30.39 18.67
CA PRO A 280 22.78 29.82 17.32
C PRO A 280 22.57 28.31 17.32
N VAL A 281 22.96 27.61 18.38
CA VAL A 281 22.71 26.16 18.52
C VAL A 281 21.22 25.86 18.70
N ARG A 282 20.50 26.62 19.54
CA ARG A 282 19.04 26.49 19.67
C ARG A 282 18.35 26.81 18.35
N PHE A 283 18.78 27.88 17.67
CA PHE A 283 18.16 28.26 16.41
C PHE A 283 18.43 27.23 15.30
N SER A 284 19.60 26.57 15.31
CA SER A 284 19.87 25.42 14.43
C SER A 284 18.87 24.28 14.65
N ALA A 285 18.50 24.00 15.90
CA ALA A 285 17.46 23.01 16.21
C ALA A 285 16.06 23.45 15.76
N VAL A 286 15.70 24.73 15.94
CA VAL A 286 14.45 25.30 15.41
C VAL A 286 14.37 25.16 13.89
N LEU A 287 15.45 25.52 13.18
CA LEU A 287 15.56 25.43 11.72
C LEU A 287 15.38 23.98 11.25
N LEU A 288 16.15 23.03 11.80
CA LEU A 288 16.07 21.61 11.45
C LEU A 288 14.65 21.05 11.67
N SER A 289 14.02 21.35 12.80
CA SER A 289 12.65 20.90 13.05
C SER A 289 11.64 21.54 12.08
N ALA A 290 11.73 22.83 11.79
CA ALA A 290 10.81 23.50 10.87
C ALA A 290 10.94 23.00 9.42
N ILE A 291 12.15 22.89 8.87
CA ILE A 291 12.37 22.40 7.50
C ILE A 291 12.03 20.91 7.35
N SER A 292 12.15 20.13 8.44
CA SER A 292 11.78 18.71 8.40
C SER A 292 10.27 18.50 8.17
N CYS A 293 9.41 19.42 8.59
CA CYS A 293 7.96 19.37 8.36
C CYS A 293 7.59 19.46 6.86
N SER A 294 8.36 20.21 6.07
CA SER A 294 8.10 20.45 4.64
C SER A 294 8.90 19.56 3.68
N ARG A 295 10.00 18.96 4.16
CA ARG A 295 10.99 18.22 3.33
C ARG A 295 10.42 17.12 2.43
N CYS A 296 9.33 16.46 2.84
CA CYS A 296 8.69 15.38 2.08
C CYS A 296 7.29 15.75 1.54
N LEU A 297 6.94 17.03 1.47
CA LEU A 297 5.66 17.47 0.87
C LEU A 297 5.59 17.25 -0.64
N VAL A 298 6.74 17.13 -1.30
CA VAL A 298 6.84 16.89 -2.74
C VAL A 298 7.54 15.56 -2.96
N VAL A 299 7.00 14.73 -3.87
CA VAL A 299 7.64 13.50 -4.34
C VAL A 299 8.92 13.87 -5.08
N ALA A 300 10.05 13.22 -4.75
CA ALA A 300 11.31 13.48 -5.46
C ALA A 300 11.20 13.12 -6.95
N ASP A 301 11.73 14.00 -7.81
CA ASP A 301 11.86 13.77 -9.25
C ASP A 301 13.31 14.06 -9.71
N PRO A 302 14.09 13.05 -10.15
CA PRO A 302 13.74 11.63 -10.11
C PRO A 302 13.54 11.11 -8.68
N LEU A 303 12.74 10.05 -8.56
CA LEU A 303 12.55 9.33 -7.30
C LEU A 303 13.88 8.84 -6.72
N SER A 304 14.00 8.86 -5.38
CA SER A 304 15.23 8.54 -4.67
C SER A 304 14.92 7.90 -3.30
N PHE A 305 15.40 6.69 -3.08
CA PHE A 305 15.23 5.88 -1.88
C PHE A 305 16.57 5.36 -1.35
N ASP A 306 16.63 5.07 -0.05
CA ASP A 306 17.77 4.42 0.58
C ASP A 306 17.22 3.41 1.59
N GLY A 307 17.10 2.17 1.15
CA GLY A 307 16.36 1.10 1.82
C GLY A 307 14.84 1.26 1.69
N ASP A 308 14.13 1.05 2.79
CA ASP A 308 12.67 1.09 2.96
C ASP A 308 12.16 2.48 3.37
N SER A 309 12.74 3.53 2.79
CA SER A 309 12.45 4.92 3.10
C SER A 309 12.98 5.83 1.97
N SER A 310 12.29 6.93 1.68
CA SER A 310 12.79 7.92 0.73
C SER A 310 14.03 8.63 1.29
N THR A 311 14.93 9.11 0.43
CA THR A 311 16.11 9.87 0.89
C THR A 311 15.71 11.16 1.60
N ALA A 312 14.66 11.82 1.12
CA ALA A 312 14.00 12.94 1.78
C ALA A 312 13.58 12.64 3.23
N ARG A 313 12.97 11.47 3.48
CA ARG A 313 12.60 11.04 4.83
C ARG A 313 13.80 10.62 5.66
N ASN A 314 14.84 10.06 5.05
CA ASN A 314 16.08 9.72 5.77
C ASN A 314 16.85 10.98 6.23
N GLU A 315 16.84 12.07 5.45
CA GLU A 315 17.30 13.39 5.91
C GLU A 315 16.48 13.85 7.14
N VAL A 316 15.15 13.81 7.07
CA VAL A 316 14.25 14.15 8.18
C VAL A 316 14.57 13.35 9.44
N ILE A 317 14.76 12.03 9.33
CA ILE A 317 15.10 11.16 10.47
C ILE A 317 16.44 11.58 11.10
N GLN A 318 17.46 11.87 10.29
CA GLN A 318 18.77 12.33 10.80
C GLN A 318 18.69 13.70 11.49
N TRP A 319 17.92 14.64 10.91
CA TRP A 319 17.69 15.98 11.46
C TRP A 319 16.95 15.91 12.80
N LEU A 320 15.85 15.16 12.86
CA LEU A 320 15.05 15.00 14.09
C LEU A 320 15.86 14.28 15.17
N HIS A 321 16.58 13.21 14.85
CA HIS A 321 17.42 12.49 15.80
C HIS A 321 18.50 13.38 16.44
N ALA A 322 19.12 14.27 15.65
CA ALA A 322 20.09 15.24 16.18
C ALA A 322 19.43 16.24 17.14
N VAL A 323 18.23 16.74 16.81
CA VAL A 323 17.48 17.67 17.67
C VAL A 323 16.99 16.99 18.95
N GLU A 324 16.45 15.77 18.88
CA GLU A 324 15.98 15.01 20.06
C GLU A 324 17.15 14.64 20.97
N THR A 325 18.29 14.22 20.40
CA THR A 325 19.54 13.98 21.14
C THR A 325 19.99 15.26 21.86
N TRP A 326 19.98 16.40 21.18
CA TRP A 326 20.32 17.70 21.78
C TRP A 326 19.38 18.11 22.91
N GLN A 327 18.06 17.90 22.75
CA GLN A 327 17.07 18.16 23.78
C GLN A 327 17.26 17.25 25.01
N SER A 328 17.64 15.98 24.81
CA SER A 328 17.87 15.03 25.92
C SER A 328 18.95 15.52 26.89
N TYR A 329 20.01 16.14 26.38
CA TYR A 329 21.09 16.74 27.16
C TYR A 329 20.71 18.04 27.88
N ARG A 330 19.46 18.49 27.74
CA ARG A 330 18.93 19.77 28.26
C ARG A 330 17.60 19.61 29.01
N MET A 331 17.20 18.38 29.35
CA MET A 331 15.96 18.12 30.12
C MET A 331 15.97 18.73 31.53
N THR A 332 17.14 19.13 32.04
CA THR A 332 17.32 19.86 33.31
C THR A 332 17.34 21.39 33.16
N ASP A 333 17.43 21.91 31.93
CA ASP A 333 17.40 23.36 31.68
C ASP A 333 15.97 23.88 31.94
N LYS A 334 15.81 25.12 32.42
CA LYS A 334 14.48 25.69 32.70
C LYS A 334 13.64 25.70 31.42
N ILE A 335 12.56 24.92 31.40
CA ILE A 335 11.67 24.82 30.23
C ILE A 335 11.10 26.21 29.89
N SER A 336 11.12 26.55 28.61
CA SER A 336 10.71 27.84 28.07
C SER A 336 9.75 27.66 26.88
N ILE A 337 9.06 28.72 26.49
CA ILE A 337 8.19 28.73 25.31
C ILE A 337 8.98 28.29 24.05
N LYS A 338 10.24 28.75 23.92
CA LYS A 338 11.19 28.34 22.88
C LYS A 338 11.52 26.83 22.89
N ALA A 339 11.47 26.15 24.04
CA ALA A 339 11.63 24.69 24.10
C ALA A 339 10.36 23.96 23.63
N PHE A 340 9.17 24.48 23.98
CA PHE A 340 7.90 23.93 23.49
C PHE A 340 7.72 24.10 21.98
N GLN A 341 8.17 25.21 21.38
CA GLN A 341 8.22 25.39 19.92
C GLN A 341 8.88 24.19 19.23
N ILE A 342 10.13 23.86 19.62
CA ILE A 342 10.90 22.77 19.02
C ILE A 342 10.19 21.43 19.24
N ARG A 343 9.67 21.15 20.45
CA ARG A 343 8.96 19.90 20.75
C ARG A 343 7.68 19.73 19.92
N CYS A 344 6.91 20.81 19.70
CA CYS A 344 5.74 20.79 18.83
C CYS A 344 6.13 20.50 17.37
N LEU A 345 7.19 21.15 16.86
CA LEU A 345 7.70 20.94 15.51
C LEU A 345 8.24 19.51 15.31
N VAL A 346 8.96 18.95 16.28
CA VAL A 346 9.43 17.55 16.24
C VAL A 346 8.24 16.58 16.15
N LEU A 347 7.24 16.71 17.03
CA LEU A 347 6.06 15.82 17.01
C LEU A 347 5.21 16.00 15.73
N PHE A 348 5.04 17.23 15.26
CA PHE A 348 4.34 17.52 14.02
C PHE A 348 5.10 16.96 12.80
N SER A 349 6.42 17.15 12.72
CA SER A 349 7.26 16.58 11.67
C SER A 349 7.25 15.05 11.67
N LYS A 350 7.36 14.42 12.84
CA LYS A 350 7.21 12.95 12.99
C LYS A 350 5.83 12.48 12.50
N THR A 351 4.78 13.26 12.74
CA THR A 351 3.42 12.99 12.24
C THR A 351 3.35 13.07 10.70
N VAL A 352 3.77 14.19 10.09
CA VAL A 352 3.67 14.42 8.64
C VAL A 352 4.50 13.41 7.85
N ASN A 353 5.72 13.11 8.33
CA ASN A 353 6.69 12.24 7.66
C ASN A 353 6.61 10.75 8.06
N ASP A 354 5.61 10.34 8.87
CA ASP A 354 5.46 8.97 9.40
C ASP A 354 6.76 8.41 10.02
N VAL A 355 7.42 9.20 10.87
CA VAL A 355 8.62 8.77 11.62
C VAL A 355 8.18 8.37 13.03
N ASP A 356 8.50 7.15 13.46
CA ASP A 356 8.15 6.59 14.78
C ASP A 356 6.64 6.62 15.10
N SER A 357 5.78 6.30 14.13
CA SER A 357 4.32 6.40 14.26
C SER A 357 3.68 5.51 15.31
N THR A 358 4.42 4.51 15.79
CA THR A 358 4.07 3.69 16.95
C THR A 358 4.09 4.47 18.27
N GLU A 359 4.86 5.57 18.33
CA GLU A 359 5.12 6.35 19.55
C GLU A 359 4.42 7.72 19.55
N HIS A 360 3.91 8.19 18.40
CA HIS A 360 3.25 9.50 18.26
C HIS A 360 2.23 9.83 19.36
N TYR A 361 1.40 8.86 19.76
CA TYR A 361 0.45 9.03 20.86
C TYR A 361 1.17 9.30 22.20
N THR A 362 2.15 8.47 22.56
CA THR A 362 2.92 8.58 23.80
C THR A 362 3.69 9.90 23.86
N ALA A 363 4.36 10.27 22.77
CA ALA A 363 5.06 11.55 22.63
C ALA A 363 4.11 12.74 22.80
N SER A 364 2.88 12.66 22.27
CA SER A 364 1.86 13.70 22.46
C SER A 364 1.35 13.78 23.90
N GLN A 365 1.16 12.65 24.60
CA GLN A 365 0.79 12.67 26.01
C GLN A 365 1.91 13.23 26.89
N MET A 366 3.19 12.94 26.57
CA MET A 366 4.34 13.54 27.26
C MET A 366 4.44 15.05 27.01
N LEU A 367 4.23 15.52 25.78
CA LEU A 367 4.21 16.96 25.45
C LEU A 367 3.08 17.69 26.20
N LEU A 368 1.89 17.09 26.25
CA LEU A 368 0.75 17.62 27.02
C LEU A 368 1.05 17.65 28.53
N ALA A 369 1.60 16.58 29.09
CA ALA A 369 1.94 16.51 30.51
C ALA A 369 2.99 17.58 30.90
N ASP A 370 4.07 17.72 30.13
CA ASP A 370 5.09 18.74 30.35
C ASP A 370 4.52 20.16 30.24
N ALA A 371 3.58 20.40 29.31
CA ALA A 371 2.90 21.69 29.16
C ALA A 371 1.95 22.01 30.33
N ILE A 372 1.24 21.00 30.84
CA ILE A 372 0.41 21.12 32.05
C ILE A 372 1.30 21.43 33.26
N SER A 373 2.37 20.67 33.48
CA SER A 373 3.33 20.89 34.56
C SER A 373 4.08 22.22 34.46
N SER A 374 4.23 22.78 33.25
CA SER A 374 4.80 24.11 33.01
C SER A 374 3.77 25.25 33.09
N GLY A 375 2.51 24.96 33.43
CA GLY A 375 1.46 25.96 33.58
C GLY A 375 0.90 26.55 32.28
N LEU A 376 1.26 26.04 31.09
CA LEU A 376 0.82 26.61 29.80
C LEU A 376 -0.69 26.53 29.57
N HIS A 377 -1.37 25.63 30.29
CA HIS A 377 -2.82 25.47 30.30
C HIS A 377 -3.56 26.56 31.11
N ARG A 378 -2.84 27.49 31.74
CA ARG A 378 -3.40 28.54 32.60
C ARG A 378 -3.15 29.94 32.08
N ASP A 379 -4.11 30.83 32.35
CA ASP A 379 -3.98 32.24 32.03
C ASP A 379 -2.89 32.94 32.89
N TRP A 380 -2.15 33.89 32.30
CA TRP A 380 -1.01 34.57 32.96
C TRP A 380 -1.46 35.44 34.13
N GLU A 381 -2.67 36.02 34.08
CA GLU A 381 -3.19 36.88 35.15
C GLU A 381 -3.46 36.06 36.42
N LEU A 382 -4.00 34.86 36.23
CA LEU A 382 -4.30 33.91 37.32
C LEU A 382 -3.05 33.18 37.84
N LEU A 383 -1.98 33.14 37.06
CA LEU A 383 -0.64 32.74 37.53
C LEU A 383 0.12 33.89 38.23
N CYS A 384 -0.40 35.12 38.21
CA CYS A 384 0.26 36.34 38.70
C CYS A 384 1.64 36.60 38.06
N ILE A 385 1.85 36.20 36.80
CA ILE A 385 3.13 36.40 36.08
C ILE A 385 3.04 37.65 35.21
N ASN A 386 4.00 38.56 35.35
CA ASN A 386 4.13 39.72 34.47
C ASN A 386 4.79 39.32 33.14
N GLU A 387 3.97 38.94 32.16
CA GLU A 387 4.38 38.64 30.78
C GLU A 387 4.00 39.79 29.84
N SER A 388 4.84 40.04 28.83
CA SER A 388 4.56 40.97 27.74
C SER A 388 3.41 40.48 26.86
N ILE A 389 2.76 41.38 26.13
CA ILE A 389 1.64 41.06 25.22
C ILE A 389 2.08 40.02 24.16
N PHE A 390 3.31 40.13 23.70
CA PHE A 390 3.98 39.17 22.81
C PHE A 390 4.07 37.76 23.41
N GLU A 391 4.52 37.64 24.66
CA GLU A 391 4.65 36.35 25.36
C GLU A 391 3.29 35.71 25.65
N ARG A 392 2.25 36.52 25.94
CA ARG A 392 0.87 36.06 26.16
C ARG A 392 0.29 35.40 24.91
N GLU A 393 0.36 36.09 23.76
CA GLU A 393 -0.09 35.50 22.49
C GLU A 393 0.75 34.28 22.12
N LEU A 394 2.07 34.31 22.32
CA LEU A 394 2.91 33.14 22.03
C LEU A 394 2.58 31.94 22.94
N ARG A 395 2.24 32.16 24.23
CA ARG A 395 1.70 31.09 25.10
C ARG A 395 0.38 30.55 24.55
N ARG A 396 -0.57 31.41 24.17
CA ARG A 396 -1.87 31.02 23.60
C ARG A 396 -1.70 30.18 22.32
N LYS A 397 -0.83 30.61 21.39
CA LYS A 397 -0.51 29.88 20.14
C LYS A 397 0.12 28.50 20.41
N ILE A 398 1.04 28.41 21.37
CA ILE A 398 1.67 27.13 21.77
C ILE A 398 0.67 26.19 22.46
N TRP A 399 -0.13 26.68 23.42
CA TRP A 399 -1.14 25.84 24.07
C TRP A 399 -2.19 25.33 23.07
N ALA A 400 -2.67 26.19 22.17
CA ALA A 400 -3.57 25.80 21.09
C ALA A 400 -2.94 24.70 20.22
N THR A 401 -1.67 24.85 19.81
CA THR A 401 -0.95 23.82 19.03
C THR A 401 -0.84 22.49 19.77
N ILE A 402 -0.52 22.50 21.06
CA ILE A 402 -0.39 21.27 21.87
C ILE A 402 -1.75 20.55 22.02
N ALA A 403 -2.83 21.30 22.22
CA ALA A 403 -4.19 20.75 22.29
C ALA A 403 -4.65 20.15 20.93
N GLU A 404 -4.28 20.78 19.80
CA GLU A 404 -4.56 20.25 18.46
C GLU A 404 -3.76 18.98 18.14
N LEU A 405 -2.49 18.91 18.57
CA LEU A 405 -1.67 17.70 18.44
C LEU A 405 -2.25 16.54 19.27
N ASP A 406 -2.62 16.79 20.53
CA ASP A 406 -3.22 15.78 21.42
C ASP A 406 -4.50 15.17 20.85
N ILE A 407 -5.47 16.00 20.47
CA ILE A 407 -6.78 15.51 20.00
C ILE A 407 -6.65 14.72 18.70
N ALA A 408 -5.76 15.15 17.79
CA ALA A 408 -5.48 14.43 16.55
C ALA A 408 -4.84 13.06 16.81
N ARG A 409 -3.86 12.96 17.71
CA ARG A 409 -3.24 11.67 18.07
C ARG A 409 -4.20 10.76 18.85
N CYS A 410 -5.10 11.31 19.66
CA CYS A 410 -6.14 10.55 20.35
C CYS A 410 -7.14 9.91 19.37
N ILE A 411 -7.66 10.68 18.41
CA ILE A 411 -8.55 10.18 17.33
C ILE A 411 -7.83 9.16 16.44
N GLU A 412 -6.58 9.44 16.04
CA GLU A 412 -5.80 8.54 15.20
C GLU A 412 -5.49 7.21 15.91
N ARG A 413 -5.22 7.22 17.22
CA ARG A 413 -4.96 6.02 18.03
C ARG A 413 -6.23 5.25 18.44
N GLY A 414 -7.38 5.92 18.46
CA GLY A 414 -8.65 5.37 18.93
C GLY A 414 -8.80 5.41 20.46
N VAL A 415 -8.44 6.51 21.11
CA VAL A 415 -8.47 6.66 22.57
C VAL A 415 -9.05 8.00 23.04
N VAL A 416 -9.47 8.06 24.30
CA VAL A 416 -9.89 9.28 25.00
C VAL A 416 -8.67 10.18 25.28
N SER A 417 -8.84 11.50 25.13
CA SER A 417 -7.86 12.51 25.53
C SER A 417 -8.01 12.88 27.01
N VAL A 418 -6.89 13.05 27.72
CA VAL A 418 -6.88 13.58 29.09
C VAL A 418 -7.25 15.07 29.12
N ALA A 419 -6.90 15.83 28.08
CA ALA A 419 -7.26 17.25 27.97
C ALA A 419 -8.78 17.48 27.90
N SER A 420 -9.57 16.48 27.50
CA SER A 420 -11.04 16.57 27.49
C SER A 420 -11.70 16.68 28.88
N ILE A 421 -10.95 16.44 29.96
CA ILE A 421 -11.39 16.63 31.37
C ILE A 421 -10.48 17.59 32.15
N LEU A 422 -9.53 18.24 31.48
CA LEU A 422 -8.61 19.20 32.10
C LEU A 422 -9.31 20.55 32.28
N PHE A 423 -9.23 21.12 33.48
CA PHE A 423 -9.53 22.54 33.66
C PHE A 423 -8.37 23.38 33.10
N ALA A 424 -8.60 24.01 31.95
CA ALA A 424 -7.71 24.99 31.34
C ALA A 424 -8.49 26.30 31.14
N ASP A 425 -7.97 27.41 31.66
CA ASP A 425 -8.60 28.74 31.59
C ASP A 425 -7.88 29.72 30.67
N ILE A 426 -6.74 29.31 30.08
CA ILE A 426 -6.10 30.07 29.01
C ILE A 426 -7.03 30.18 27.79
N GLY A 427 -7.31 31.41 27.37
CA GLY A 427 -8.15 31.70 26.21
C GLY A 427 -7.54 31.33 24.85
N GLN A 428 -8.38 31.31 23.82
CA GLN A 428 -7.93 31.19 22.42
C GLN A 428 -7.09 32.39 21.96
N PRO A 429 -6.20 32.24 20.96
CA PRO A 429 -5.43 33.35 20.39
C PRO A 429 -6.31 34.52 19.92
N ASN A 430 -5.77 35.74 19.99
CA ASN A 430 -6.45 36.94 19.47
C ASN A 430 -6.54 36.86 17.93
N ASN A 431 -7.62 37.39 17.34
CA ASN A 431 -7.74 37.47 15.87
C ASN A 431 -6.96 38.68 15.33
N CYS A 432 -5.64 38.61 15.40
CA CYS A 432 -4.73 39.60 14.86
C CYS A 432 -3.69 38.91 13.97
N ASN A 433 -3.05 39.67 13.09
CA ASN A 433 -1.90 39.19 12.35
C ASN A 433 -0.66 39.31 13.24
N ASP A 434 0.35 38.47 13.01
CA ASP A 434 1.62 38.54 13.72
C ASP A 434 2.27 39.92 13.52
N ARG A 435 2.25 40.45 12.28
CA ARG A 435 2.75 41.80 11.97
C ARG A 435 2.10 42.95 12.75
N ASP A 436 0.99 42.70 13.45
CA ASP A 436 0.28 43.72 14.24
C ASP A 436 0.86 43.87 15.67
N TYR A 437 1.82 43.02 16.09
CA TYR A 437 2.47 43.08 17.40
C TYR A 437 3.97 42.70 17.39
N SER A 438 4.64 42.86 18.54
CA SER A 438 6.10 42.73 18.72
C SER A 438 6.49 42.61 20.19
N GLU A 439 7.73 42.22 20.49
CA GLU A 439 8.31 42.26 21.86
C GLU A 439 8.23 43.66 22.51
N THR A 440 8.15 44.73 21.72
CA THR A 440 8.02 46.12 22.19
C THR A 440 6.56 46.62 22.29
N THR A 441 5.56 45.77 22.05
CA THR A 441 4.14 46.17 22.05
C THR A 441 3.61 46.39 23.47
N VAL A 442 3.21 47.64 23.76
CA VAL A 442 2.72 48.10 25.09
C VAL A 442 1.19 48.13 25.22
N SER A 443 0.44 47.88 24.14
CA SER A 443 -1.03 47.90 24.11
C SER A 443 -1.55 46.78 23.23
N GLU A 444 -2.65 46.14 23.62
CA GLU A 444 -3.22 44.97 22.92
C GLU A 444 -3.50 45.27 21.43
N PRO A 445 -3.14 44.36 20.50
CA PRO A 445 -3.37 44.55 19.08
C PRO A 445 -4.87 44.54 18.75
N ARG A 446 -5.28 45.27 17.71
CA ARG A 446 -6.68 45.36 17.31
C ARG A 446 -7.20 44.03 16.77
N VAL A 447 -8.00 43.34 17.59
CA VAL A 447 -8.76 42.14 17.20
C VAL A 447 -9.66 42.45 16.00
N GLN A 448 -9.58 41.61 14.97
CA GLN A 448 -10.38 41.64 13.75
C GLN A 448 -11.65 40.78 13.91
N PRO A 449 -12.73 41.03 13.16
CA PRO A 449 -13.87 40.11 13.07
C PRO A 449 -13.43 38.72 12.56
N ASP A 450 -14.02 37.64 13.05
CA ASP A 450 -13.62 36.26 12.67
C ASP A 450 -13.88 35.91 11.18
N SER A 451 -14.70 36.71 10.48
CA SER A 451 -14.87 36.69 9.03
C SER A 451 -13.65 37.21 8.26
N ARG A 452 -12.78 38.00 8.89
CA ARG A 452 -11.50 38.43 8.31
C ARG A 452 -10.42 37.42 8.64
N LEU A 453 -9.79 36.90 7.59
CA LEU A 453 -8.59 36.06 7.70
C LEU A 453 -7.44 36.82 8.39
N THR A 454 -6.80 36.15 9.35
CA THR A 454 -5.55 36.53 10.00
C THR A 454 -4.69 35.28 10.22
N ASP A 455 -3.42 35.45 10.59
CA ASP A 455 -2.51 34.35 10.93
C ASP A 455 -3.10 33.38 11.98
N ASN A 456 -3.91 33.90 12.92
CA ASN A 456 -4.51 33.14 14.02
C ASN A 456 -5.89 32.53 13.72
N SER A 457 -6.52 32.82 12.56
CA SER A 457 -7.91 32.41 12.28
C SER A 457 -8.13 30.90 12.33
N PHE A 458 -7.16 30.09 11.87
CA PHE A 458 -7.22 28.62 12.02
C PHE A 458 -7.33 28.19 13.49
N MET A 459 -6.41 28.67 14.35
CA MET A 459 -6.35 28.23 15.74
C MET A 459 -7.58 28.66 16.55
N ARG A 460 -8.21 29.79 16.20
CA ARG A 460 -9.46 30.24 16.79
C ARG A 460 -10.64 29.34 16.43
N PHE A 461 -10.79 28.97 15.15
CA PHE A 461 -11.85 28.06 14.73
C PHE A 461 -11.59 26.62 15.22
N ALA A 462 -10.33 26.17 15.21
CA ALA A 462 -9.95 24.88 15.79
C ALA A 462 -10.28 24.80 17.29
N HIS A 463 -10.09 25.90 18.02
CA HIS A 463 -10.51 26.04 19.42
C HIS A 463 -12.04 25.96 19.59
N SER A 464 -12.83 26.69 18.80
CA SER A 464 -14.30 26.67 18.94
C SER A 464 -14.90 25.28 18.66
N VAL A 465 -14.36 24.52 17.71
CA VAL A 465 -14.80 23.13 17.43
C VAL A 465 -14.18 22.08 18.36
N ARG A 466 -13.25 22.44 19.26
CA ARG A 466 -12.48 21.48 20.06
C ARG A 466 -13.36 20.68 21.03
N SER A 467 -14.35 21.33 21.65
CA SER A 467 -15.26 20.69 22.62
C SER A 467 -16.06 19.55 21.98
N ILE A 468 -16.70 19.78 20.83
CA ILE A 468 -17.47 18.74 20.13
C ILE A 468 -16.57 17.63 19.56
N ARG A 469 -15.35 17.95 19.13
CA ARG A 469 -14.35 16.94 18.71
C ARG A 469 -13.97 16.02 19.88
N TYR A 470 -13.72 16.56 21.08
CA TYR A 470 -13.48 15.73 22.27
C TYR A 470 -14.72 14.91 22.66
N HIS A 471 -15.91 15.50 22.63
CA HIS A 471 -17.15 14.81 22.96
C HIS A 471 -17.38 13.60 22.05
N ILE A 472 -17.35 13.80 20.72
CA ILE A 472 -17.58 12.72 19.75
C ILE A 472 -16.43 11.69 19.78
N ASN A 473 -15.16 12.10 19.94
CA ASN A 473 -14.05 11.15 20.13
C ASN A 473 -14.26 10.25 21.36
N ASN A 474 -14.67 10.83 22.49
CA ASN A 474 -14.84 10.10 23.74
C ASN A 474 -16.09 9.19 23.72
N LEU A 475 -17.11 9.57 22.95
CA LEU A 475 -18.31 8.79 22.68
C LEU A 475 -17.99 7.58 21.78
N VAL A 476 -17.37 7.81 20.62
CA VAL A 476 -17.04 6.78 19.63
C VAL A 476 -16.04 5.75 20.17
N ASN A 477 -15.05 6.19 20.94
CA ASN A 477 -14.12 5.28 21.61
C ASN A 477 -14.72 4.56 22.84
N ASN A 478 -16.03 4.70 23.09
CA ASN A 478 -16.81 3.92 24.04
C ASN A 478 -18.01 3.23 23.33
N PRO A 479 -17.79 2.08 22.65
CA PRO A 479 -18.83 1.44 21.82
C PRO A 479 -20.14 1.11 22.56
N HIS A 480 -20.09 0.90 23.88
CA HIS A 480 -21.30 0.68 24.67
C HIS A 480 -22.16 1.95 24.77
N LYS A 481 -21.55 3.13 24.93
CA LYS A 481 -22.27 4.41 24.93
C LYS A 481 -22.66 4.87 23.52
N HIS A 482 -21.80 4.60 22.52
CA HIS A 482 -22.08 4.94 21.13
C HIS A 482 -23.29 4.16 20.61
N ASN A 483 -23.29 2.83 20.76
CA ASN A 483 -24.40 1.99 20.29
C ASN A 483 -25.70 2.17 21.11
N SER A 484 -25.66 2.87 22.25
CA SER A 484 -26.83 3.17 23.09
C SER A 484 -27.36 4.60 22.92
N LEU A 485 -26.96 5.33 21.88
CA LEU A 485 -27.50 6.66 21.59
C LEU A 485 -28.97 6.59 21.19
N SER A 486 -29.77 7.57 21.64
CA SER A 486 -31.08 7.82 21.04
C SER A 486 -30.92 8.51 19.68
N GLU A 487 -31.92 8.33 18.81
CA GLU A 487 -31.99 9.03 17.52
C GLU A 487 -31.86 10.55 17.72
N SER A 488 -32.61 11.11 18.67
CA SER A 488 -32.53 12.53 19.05
C SER A 488 -31.13 13.00 19.46
N SER A 489 -30.33 12.15 20.12
CA SER A 489 -28.95 12.48 20.49
C SER A 489 -28.01 12.44 19.29
N LEU A 490 -28.19 11.45 18.40
CA LEU A 490 -27.44 11.31 17.15
C LEU A 490 -27.74 12.48 16.19
N VAL A 491 -29.01 12.87 16.09
CA VAL A 491 -29.50 14.04 15.35
C VAL A 491 -28.89 15.33 15.89
N ALA A 492 -29.01 15.59 17.19
CA ALA A 492 -28.50 16.83 17.80
C ALA A 492 -26.97 17.00 17.67
N LEU A 493 -26.21 15.90 17.73
CA LEU A 493 -24.76 15.93 17.48
C LEU A 493 -24.44 16.18 16.00
N ARG A 494 -25.16 15.54 15.08
CA ARG A 494 -25.05 15.76 13.63
C ARG A 494 -25.34 17.22 13.25
N GLU A 495 -26.39 17.80 13.83
CA GLU A 495 -26.80 19.18 13.61
C GLU A 495 -25.75 20.18 14.14
N GLN A 496 -25.20 19.96 15.33
CA GLN A 496 -24.09 20.79 15.83
C GLN A 496 -22.88 20.77 14.87
N VAL A 497 -22.50 19.60 14.34
CA VAL A 497 -21.40 19.50 13.37
C VAL A 497 -21.74 20.16 12.03
N ASN A 498 -22.97 20.00 11.54
CA ASN A 498 -23.45 20.66 10.30
C ASN A 498 -23.52 22.18 10.45
N ASN A 499 -23.97 22.69 11.60
CA ASN A 499 -24.01 24.13 11.88
C ASN A 499 -22.61 24.72 11.96
N LEU A 500 -21.63 23.99 12.48
CA LEU A 500 -20.22 24.39 12.45
C LEU A 500 -19.61 24.32 11.04
N LEU A 501 -20.06 23.40 10.17
CA LEU A 501 -19.68 23.39 8.76
C LEU A 501 -20.29 24.57 7.98
N ALA A 502 -21.54 24.95 8.26
CA ALA A 502 -22.23 26.06 7.62
C ALA A 502 -21.72 27.43 8.09
N ASN A 503 -21.46 27.59 9.39
CA ASN A 503 -20.91 28.82 9.98
C ASN A 503 -19.39 28.95 9.82
N MET A 504 -18.76 28.12 8.99
CA MET A 504 -17.34 28.29 8.65
C MET A 504 -17.19 29.44 7.65
N HIS A 505 -16.65 30.56 8.12
CA HIS A 505 -16.40 31.74 7.31
C HIS A 505 -15.69 31.38 6.00
N ASP A 506 -16.23 31.85 4.87
CA ASP A 506 -15.53 31.72 3.62
C ASP A 506 -14.44 32.79 3.53
N TRP A 507 -13.21 32.42 3.87
CA TRP A 507 -12.02 33.28 3.78
C TRP A 507 -11.54 33.47 2.32
N SER A 508 -12.44 33.38 1.34
CA SER A 508 -12.15 33.80 -0.04
C SER A 508 -11.98 35.32 -0.08
N GLU A 509 -11.03 35.82 -0.88
CA GLU A 509 -10.85 37.27 -0.98
C GLU A 509 -11.96 37.91 -1.82
N PRO A 510 -12.60 39.00 -1.35
CA PRO A 510 -13.54 39.77 -2.15
C PRO A 510 -12.79 40.58 -3.22
N THR A 511 -12.44 39.90 -4.32
CA THR A 511 -11.94 40.43 -5.63
C THR A 511 -11.39 41.86 -5.64
N LEU A 512 -10.28 42.09 -4.93
CA LEU A 512 -9.53 43.35 -5.04
C LEU A 512 -8.72 43.36 -6.34
N THR A 513 -9.07 44.26 -7.25
CA THR A 513 -8.47 44.40 -8.59
C THR A 513 -7.11 45.14 -8.58
N SER A 514 -6.21 44.73 -7.68
CA SER A 514 -4.86 45.26 -7.53
C SER A 514 -3.80 44.17 -7.66
N SER A 515 -2.82 44.39 -8.54
CA SER A 515 -1.81 43.40 -8.97
C SER A 515 -0.81 42.93 -7.88
N GLU A 516 -1.01 43.31 -6.62
CA GLU A 516 -0.09 43.07 -5.50
C GLU A 516 -0.60 41.99 -4.52
N ALA A 517 -1.88 41.58 -4.62
CA ALA A 517 -2.50 40.59 -3.72
C ALA A 517 -2.23 39.12 -4.08
N VAL A 518 -1.55 38.86 -5.20
CA VAL A 518 -1.53 37.54 -5.88
C VAL A 518 -0.75 36.44 -5.13
N CYS A 519 0.06 36.78 -4.12
CA CYS A 519 0.96 35.82 -3.46
C CYS A 519 0.70 35.70 -1.94
N ASN A 520 0.23 34.50 -1.55
CA ASN A 520 0.19 33.86 -0.21
C ASN A 520 -1.19 33.74 0.46
N GLY A 521 -2.02 34.80 0.48
CA GLY A 521 -3.27 34.81 1.26
C GLY A 521 -4.27 33.68 0.90
N GLY A 522 -4.53 33.47 -0.39
CA GLY A 522 -5.47 32.45 -0.87
C GLY A 522 -5.06 31.01 -0.54
N ASN A 523 -3.76 30.70 -0.54
CA ASN A 523 -3.25 29.36 -0.20
C ASN A 523 -3.44 29.06 1.28
N GLN A 524 -3.16 30.04 2.16
CA GLN A 524 -3.40 29.92 3.60
C GLN A 524 -4.89 29.74 3.89
N ALA A 525 -5.76 30.56 3.28
CA ALA A 525 -7.21 30.45 3.40
C ALA A 525 -7.72 29.05 3.03
N LEU A 526 -7.24 28.50 1.91
CA LEU A 526 -7.61 27.17 1.46
C LEU A 526 -7.16 26.07 2.43
N ILE A 527 -5.89 26.06 2.85
CA ILE A 527 -5.38 25.03 3.78
C ILE A 527 -6.11 25.08 5.12
N TYR A 528 -6.38 26.28 5.65
CA TYR A 528 -7.12 26.43 6.90
C TYR A 528 -8.54 25.87 6.76
N ARG A 529 -9.27 26.27 5.71
CA ARG A 529 -10.63 25.78 5.40
C ARG A 529 -10.65 24.27 5.14
N ALA A 530 -9.64 23.73 4.47
CA ALA A 530 -9.48 22.30 4.19
C ALA A 530 -9.36 21.49 5.48
N VAL A 531 -8.36 21.78 6.32
CA VAL A 531 -8.10 21.02 7.56
C VAL A 531 -9.27 21.11 8.55
N LEU A 532 -9.93 22.27 8.66
CA LEU A 532 -11.11 22.42 9.52
C LEU A 532 -12.32 21.64 9.01
N ARG A 533 -12.56 21.59 7.69
CA ARG A 533 -13.62 20.76 7.10
C ARG A 533 -13.31 19.27 7.22
N LEU A 534 -12.03 18.86 7.09
CA LEU A 534 -11.61 17.48 7.36
C LEU A 534 -11.95 17.06 8.80
N TYR A 535 -11.65 17.89 9.80
CA TYR A 535 -12.01 17.61 11.20
C TYR A 535 -13.51 17.34 11.37
N LEU A 536 -14.38 18.21 10.80
CA LEU A 536 -15.83 18.10 10.98
C LEU A 536 -16.44 16.92 10.19
N HIS A 537 -16.00 16.66 8.95
CA HIS A 537 -16.45 15.47 8.21
C HIS A 537 -15.90 14.15 8.79
N GLU A 538 -14.73 14.18 9.43
CA GLU A 538 -14.20 13.03 10.18
C GLU A 538 -15.08 12.71 11.41
N LEU A 539 -15.59 13.72 12.12
CA LEU A 539 -16.59 13.49 13.18
C LEU A 539 -17.87 12.86 12.65
N LEU A 540 -18.40 13.33 11.50
CA LEU A 540 -19.61 12.76 10.90
C LEU A 540 -19.40 11.29 10.49
N LEU A 541 -18.25 10.95 9.88
CA LEU A 541 -17.91 9.55 9.60
C LEU A 541 -17.86 8.71 10.88
N LEU A 542 -17.13 9.18 11.89
CA LEU A 542 -16.94 8.45 13.15
C LEU A 542 -18.25 8.26 13.91
N LEU A 543 -19.14 9.25 13.90
CA LEU A 543 -20.43 9.22 14.61
C LEU A 543 -21.45 8.31 13.92
N HIS A 544 -21.54 8.32 12.58
CA HIS A 544 -22.60 7.64 11.84
C HIS A 544 -22.23 6.24 11.32
N LEU A 545 -20.95 5.92 11.10
CA LEU A 545 -20.55 4.67 10.43
C LEU A 545 -21.11 3.38 11.07
N PRO A 546 -21.14 3.19 12.41
CA PRO A 546 -21.71 1.97 13.00
C PRO A 546 -23.21 1.81 12.77
N PHE A 547 -23.94 2.90 12.51
CA PHE A 547 -25.37 2.91 12.22
C PHE A 547 -25.67 2.88 10.71
N ALA A 548 -24.65 2.90 9.85
CA ALA A 548 -24.76 2.81 8.39
C ALA A 548 -24.57 1.38 7.85
N LEU A 549 -24.40 0.40 8.75
CA LEU A 549 -24.25 -1.02 8.44
C LEU A 549 -25.54 -1.74 8.81
N VAL A 550 -26.06 -2.60 7.93
CA VAL A 550 -27.28 -3.36 8.22
C VAL A 550 -26.96 -4.53 9.17
N HIS A 551 -27.53 -4.47 10.36
CA HIS A 551 -27.43 -5.51 11.39
C HIS A 551 -28.83 -5.92 11.84
N ASN A 552 -29.31 -7.08 11.35
CA ASN A 552 -30.57 -7.78 11.65
C ASN A 552 -31.60 -7.04 12.53
N GLY A 553 -32.43 -6.18 11.93
CA GLY A 553 -33.77 -5.82 12.41
C GLY A 553 -33.92 -4.95 13.68
N ASP A 554 -32.97 -5.00 14.62
CA ASP A 554 -33.17 -4.54 16.00
C ASP A 554 -32.78 -3.07 16.26
N LEU A 555 -32.28 -2.34 15.25
CA LEU A 555 -31.87 -0.92 15.38
C LEU A 555 -32.98 0.04 14.90
N PRO A 556 -33.51 0.92 15.76
CA PRO A 556 -34.61 1.84 15.40
C PRO A 556 -34.13 3.11 14.66
N MET A 557 -33.06 3.04 13.87
CA MET A 557 -32.49 4.17 13.12
C MET A 557 -32.70 3.97 11.61
N ASP A 558 -33.04 5.04 10.88
CA ASP A 558 -32.97 5.01 9.41
C ASP A 558 -31.52 4.80 8.94
N THR A 559 -31.21 3.56 8.56
CA THR A 559 -29.87 3.12 8.17
C THR A 559 -29.42 3.73 6.84
N ASP A 560 -30.34 3.99 5.91
CA ASP A 560 -30.02 4.55 4.59
C ASP A 560 -29.72 6.05 4.67
N TYR A 561 -30.36 6.77 5.59
CA TYR A 561 -29.94 8.13 5.96
C TYR A 561 -28.54 8.13 6.59
N GLN A 562 -28.19 7.15 7.44
CA GLN A 562 -26.83 7.09 8.00
C GLN A 562 -25.78 6.80 6.91
N ARG A 563 -26.11 5.94 5.93
CA ARG A 563 -25.29 5.69 4.73
C ARG A 563 -25.12 6.96 3.90
N PHE A 564 -26.17 7.76 3.73
CA PHE A 564 -26.09 9.07 3.08
C PHE A 564 -25.12 10.02 3.78
N ILE A 565 -25.19 10.16 5.12
CA ILE A 565 -24.25 11.00 5.87
C ILE A 565 -22.81 10.50 5.75
N CYS A 566 -22.60 9.18 5.79
CA CYS A 566 -21.28 8.58 5.63
C CYS A 566 -20.69 8.83 4.23
N ILE A 567 -21.44 8.51 3.17
CA ILE A 567 -21.00 8.67 1.78
C ILE A 567 -20.79 10.16 1.44
N LYS A 568 -21.68 11.06 1.89
CA LYS A 568 -21.54 12.52 1.73
C LYS A 568 -20.25 13.03 2.38
N SER A 569 -19.94 12.57 3.58
CA SER A 569 -18.76 13.01 4.34
C SER A 569 -17.45 12.43 3.79
N ALA A 570 -17.44 11.15 3.41
CA ALA A 570 -16.28 10.55 2.75
C ALA A 570 -15.98 11.19 1.39
N ARG A 571 -17.00 11.43 0.54
CA ARG A 571 -16.83 12.17 -0.72
C ARG A 571 -16.22 13.54 -0.48
N MET A 572 -16.71 14.28 0.52
CA MET A 572 -16.20 15.63 0.80
C MET A 572 -14.75 15.60 1.30
N ILE A 573 -14.34 14.59 2.09
CA ILE A 573 -12.93 14.39 2.47
C ILE A 573 -12.04 14.16 1.23
N VAL A 574 -12.43 13.27 0.32
CA VAL A 574 -11.65 13.03 -0.92
C VAL A 574 -11.59 14.30 -1.77
N LYS A 575 -12.71 15.01 -1.95
CA LYS A 575 -12.76 16.27 -2.71
C LYS A 575 -11.94 17.40 -2.09
N ILE A 576 -11.78 17.45 -0.75
CA ILE A 576 -10.87 18.39 -0.08
C ILE A 576 -9.41 18.06 -0.38
N TYR A 577 -9.04 16.78 -0.39
CA TYR A 577 -7.69 16.35 -0.75
C TYR A 577 -7.36 16.67 -2.21
N GLU A 578 -8.26 16.35 -3.14
CA GLU A 578 -8.15 16.74 -4.56
C GLU A 578 -8.03 18.26 -4.74
N GLN A 579 -8.85 19.05 -4.02
CA GLN A 579 -8.81 20.51 -4.11
C GLN A 579 -7.47 21.10 -3.66
N VAL A 580 -6.79 20.48 -2.69
CA VAL A 580 -5.45 20.91 -2.23
C VAL A 580 -4.35 20.43 -3.17
N ASP A 581 -4.43 19.21 -3.69
CA ASP A 581 -3.41 18.65 -4.61
C ASP A 581 -3.45 19.31 -6.00
N ALA A 582 -4.59 19.88 -6.39
CA ALA A 582 -4.76 20.63 -7.64
C ALA A 582 -4.19 22.06 -7.61
N GLN A 583 -3.80 22.60 -6.45
CA GLN A 583 -3.30 23.98 -6.35
C GLN A 583 -1.76 24.06 -6.48
N PRO A 584 -1.23 24.91 -7.38
CA PRO A 584 0.21 25.11 -7.51
C PRO A 584 0.87 25.55 -6.19
N GLY A 585 1.93 24.84 -5.80
CA GLY A 585 2.71 25.12 -4.59
C GLY A 585 2.14 24.52 -3.30
N LEU A 586 0.94 23.92 -3.33
CA LEU A 586 0.39 23.15 -2.23
C LEU A 586 0.55 21.63 -2.44
N SER A 587 0.36 20.86 -1.38
CA SER A 587 0.42 19.40 -1.40
C SER A 587 -0.54 18.76 -0.40
N GLN A 588 -1.30 17.76 -0.86
CA GLN A 588 -2.17 16.96 0.02
C GLN A 588 -1.40 16.19 1.11
N ILE A 589 -0.08 16.01 0.97
CA ILE A 589 0.77 15.34 1.98
C ILE A 589 0.80 16.14 3.30
N ALA A 590 0.55 17.46 3.25
CA ALA A 590 0.37 18.29 4.45
C ALA A 590 -0.88 17.95 5.28
N LEU A 591 -1.87 17.25 4.67
CA LEU A 591 -3.13 16.91 5.31
C LEU A 591 -3.04 15.61 6.15
N PRO A 592 -3.93 15.40 7.15
CA PRO A 592 -3.83 14.27 8.07
C PRO A 592 -4.24 12.93 7.43
N ARG A 593 -3.25 12.07 7.10
CA ARG A 593 -3.41 10.75 6.43
C ARG A 593 -4.63 9.93 6.90
N ALA A 594 -4.93 9.98 8.20
CA ALA A 594 -5.97 9.19 8.83
C ALA A 594 -7.36 9.52 8.26
N SER A 595 -7.62 10.77 7.92
CA SER A 595 -8.88 11.22 7.34
C SER A 595 -9.11 10.61 5.95
N LEU A 596 -8.09 10.60 5.08
CA LEU A 596 -8.16 10.02 3.73
C LEU A 596 -8.36 8.49 3.79
N LEU A 597 -7.53 7.78 4.56
CA LEU A 597 -7.67 6.33 4.75
C LEU A 597 -9.04 5.96 5.33
N ARG A 598 -9.56 6.74 6.29
CA ARG A 598 -10.87 6.50 6.89
C ARG A 598 -12.02 6.77 5.92
N ALA A 599 -11.94 7.80 5.09
CA ALA A 599 -12.92 8.08 4.06
C ALA A 599 -12.96 6.97 2.99
N GLY A 600 -11.80 6.58 2.48
CA GLY A 600 -11.67 5.49 1.50
C GLY A 600 -12.19 4.15 2.02
N LEU A 601 -11.74 3.73 3.21
CA LEU A 601 -12.21 2.49 3.84
C LEU A 601 -13.72 2.52 4.14
N SER A 602 -14.29 3.66 4.55
CA SER A 602 -15.73 3.81 4.76
C SER A 602 -16.55 3.66 3.47
N LEU A 603 -16.07 4.20 2.34
CA LEU A 603 -16.74 4.03 1.04
C LEU A 603 -16.80 2.56 0.64
N CYS A 604 -15.67 1.85 0.70
CA CYS A 604 -15.60 0.42 0.42
C CYS A 604 -16.47 -0.40 1.40
N LEU A 605 -16.48 -0.08 2.70
CA LEU A 605 -17.26 -0.82 3.69
C LEU A 605 -18.77 -0.66 3.45
N VAL A 606 -19.26 0.59 3.35
CA VAL A 606 -20.71 0.87 3.18
C VAL A 606 -21.24 0.26 1.88
N GLU A 607 -20.44 0.28 0.80
CA GLU A 607 -20.83 -0.39 -0.44
C GLU A 607 -20.84 -1.93 -0.31
N THR A 608 -19.84 -2.51 0.38
CA THR A 608 -19.78 -3.98 0.55
C THR A 608 -20.91 -4.48 1.46
N ASP A 609 -21.27 -3.72 2.48
CA ASP A 609 -22.42 -3.99 3.35
C ASP A 609 -23.74 -3.96 2.55
N ALA A 610 -23.98 -2.89 1.79
CA ALA A 610 -25.16 -2.76 0.93
C ALA A 610 -25.27 -3.92 -0.09
N LEU A 611 -24.18 -4.27 -0.77
CA LEU A 611 -24.12 -5.42 -1.68
C LEU A 611 -24.44 -6.74 -0.96
N SER A 612 -23.94 -6.95 0.27
CA SER A 612 -24.25 -8.16 1.06
C SER A 612 -25.72 -8.26 1.46
N CYS A 613 -26.44 -7.13 1.50
CA CYS A 613 -27.87 -7.05 1.76
C CYS A 613 -28.73 -7.01 0.48
N GLY A 614 -28.14 -7.11 -0.72
CA GLY A 614 -28.85 -7.01 -2.00
C GLY A 614 -29.29 -5.58 -2.38
N LEU A 615 -28.77 -4.55 -1.71
CA LEU A 615 -29.11 -3.15 -1.96
C LEU A 615 -28.21 -2.57 -3.06
N ASN A 616 -28.80 -2.39 -4.24
CA ASN A 616 -28.11 -1.85 -5.43
C ASN A 616 -28.10 -0.31 -5.48
N CYS A 617 -29.03 0.33 -4.77
CA CYS A 617 -29.15 1.78 -4.68
C CYS A 617 -28.34 2.32 -3.48
N LEU A 618 -27.43 3.26 -3.76
CA LEU A 618 -26.76 4.08 -2.74
C LEU A 618 -26.71 5.54 -3.24
N PRO A 619 -26.58 6.53 -2.34
CA PRO A 619 -26.58 7.98 -2.65
C PRO A 619 -25.56 8.55 -3.66
N LEU A 620 -24.72 7.72 -4.28
CA LEU A 620 -23.84 8.08 -5.40
C LEU A 620 -23.83 6.92 -6.40
N GLY A 621 -23.74 7.21 -7.70
CA GLY A 621 -23.66 6.19 -8.75
C GLY A 621 -22.44 5.27 -8.59
N PRO A 622 -22.50 3.97 -8.97
CA PRO A 622 -21.39 3.03 -8.79
C PRO A 622 -20.07 3.45 -9.45
N ALA A 623 -20.14 4.10 -10.62
CA ALA A 623 -18.98 4.71 -11.27
C ALA A 623 -18.39 5.82 -10.39
N SER A 624 -19.20 6.83 -10.03
CA SER A 624 -18.78 7.96 -9.19
C SER A 624 -18.20 7.53 -7.83
N ARG A 625 -18.70 6.44 -7.23
CA ARG A 625 -18.11 5.82 -6.02
C ARG A 625 -16.73 5.22 -6.29
N SER A 626 -16.55 4.53 -7.43
CA SER A 626 -15.29 3.89 -7.81
C SER A 626 -14.21 4.94 -8.08
N ASN A 627 -14.51 5.97 -8.88
CA ASN A 627 -13.59 7.06 -9.19
C ASN A 627 -13.10 7.78 -7.91
N LEU A 628 -13.96 7.94 -6.89
CA LEU A 628 -13.57 8.52 -5.59
C LEU A 628 -12.64 7.61 -4.77
N VAL A 629 -12.82 6.29 -4.87
CA VAL A 629 -11.93 5.31 -4.22
C VAL A 629 -10.58 5.24 -4.94
N GLU A 630 -10.58 5.31 -6.27
CA GLU A 630 -9.38 5.31 -7.12
C GLU A 630 -8.55 6.60 -6.90
N SER A 631 -9.17 7.77 -6.99
CA SER A 631 -8.55 9.08 -6.61
C SER A 631 -7.95 9.05 -5.21
N ALA A 632 -8.67 8.49 -4.22
CA ALA A 632 -8.15 8.37 -2.86
C ALA A 632 -6.97 7.37 -2.75
N LEU A 633 -6.92 6.31 -3.55
CA LEU A 633 -5.79 5.38 -3.60
C LEU A 633 -4.56 6.05 -4.22
N GLU A 634 -4.71 6.73 -5.36
CA GLU A 634 -3.63 7.47 -6.03
C GLU A 634 -2.97 8.49 -5.08
N MET A 635 -3.77 9.19 -4.27
CA MET A 635 -3.25 10.13 -3.27
C MET A 635 -2.54 9.44 -2.09
N VAL A 636 -2.96 8.24 -1.68
CA VAL A 636 -2.20 7.42 -0.71
C VAL A 636 -0.89 6.94 -1.34
N GLU A 637 -0.89 6.49 -2.59
CA GLU A 637 0.32 6.06 -3.31
C GLU A 637 1.31 7.21 -3.51
N LYS A 638 0.84 8.41 -3.85
CA LYS A 638 1.65 9.64 -3.91
C LYS A 638 2.35 9.91 -2.57
N ARG A 639 1.65 9.68 -1.45
CA ARG A 639 2.24 9.79 -0.09
C ARG A 639 3.26 8.69 0.19
N VAL A 640 2.95 7.43 -0.17
CA VAL A 640 3.89 6.30 -0.03
C VAL A 640 5.16 6.55 -0.85
N LEU A 641 5.07 7.14 -2.05
CA LEU A 641 6.25 7.48 -2.86
C LEU A 641 7.07 8.65 -2.31
N ALA A 642 6.44 9.62 -1.64
CA ALA A 642 7.18 10.71 -1.00
C ALA A 642 7.95 10.26 0.27
N LEU A 643 7.42 9.28 1.00
CA LEU A 643 7.93 8.85 2.30
C LEU A 643 8.68 7.51 2.29
N GLY A 644 8.26 6.55 1.45
CA GLY A 644 8.72 5.16 1.45
C GLY A 644 8.13 4.25 2.53
N THR A 645 7.13 4.74 3.28
CA THR A 645 6.48 4.05 4.42
C THR A 645 4.95 4.07 4.28
N ASP A 646 4.21 3.55 5.26
CA ASP A 646 2.77 3.30 5.29
C ASP A 646 2.25 2.29 4.23
N LEU A 647 3.09 1.30 3.90
CA LEU A 647 2.71 0.16 3.07
C LEU A 647 1.56 -0.66 3.69
N GLN A 648 1.39 -0.62 5.02
CA GLN A 648 0.24 -1.21 5.70
C GLN A 648 -1.07 -0.47 5.38
N GLY A 649 -1.09 0.86 5.44
CA GLY A 649 -2.27 1.66 5.13
C GLY A 649 -2.72 1.46 3.68
N LEU A 650 -1.77 1.54 2.74
CA LEU A 650 -2.04 1.27 1.33
C LEU A 650 -2.54 -0.16 1.10
N TRP A 651 -1.84 -1.19 1.59
CA TRP A 651 -2.24 -2.59 1.42
C TRP A 651 -3.68 -2.85 1.91
N LEU A 652 -4.05 -2.31 3.07
CA LEU A 652 -5.40 -2.48 3.62
C LEU A 652 -6.47 -1.75 2.80
N PHE A 653 -6.17 -0.56 2.29
CA PHE A 653 -7.13 0.20 1.48
C PHE A 653 -7.27 -0.36 0.06
N SER A 654 -6.16 -0.70 -0.62
CA SER A 654 -6.19 -1.41 -1.91
C SER A 654 -6.96 -2.72 -1.79
N ALA A 655 -6.72 -3.51 -0.73
CA ALA A 655 -7.45 -4.75 -0.51
C ALA A 655 -8.95 -4.54 -0.23
N ALA A 656 -9.34 -3.44 0.41
CA ALA A 656 -10.75 -3.09 0.56
C ALA A 656 -11.40 -2.76 -0.80
N SER A 657 -10.74 -1.96 -1.65
CA SER A 657 -11.22 -1.63 -2.99
C SER A 657 -11.40 -2.86 -3.87
N TYR A 658 -10.36 -3.69 -4.04
CA TYR A 658 -10.44 -4.91 -4.85
C TYR A 658 -11.37 -5.97 -4.25
N TYR A 659 -11.55 -6.00 -2.93
CA TYR A 659 -12.57 -6.86 -2.30
C TYR A 659 -13.99 -6.39 -2.66
N THR A 660 -14.29 -5.08 -2.54
CA THR A 660 -15.57 -4.51 -2.95
C THR A 660 -15.85 -4.74 -4.43
N GLN A 661 -14.85 -4.61 -5.32
CA GLN A 661 -14.98 -4.98 -6.73
C GLN A 661 -15.37 -6.46 -6.89
N SER A 662 -14.72 -7.37 -6.17
CA SER A 662 -15.06 -8.81 -6.20
C SER A 662 -16.41 -9.17 -5.55
N CYS A 663 -17.01 -8.26 -4.80
CA CYS A 663 -18.39 -8.39 -4.29
C CYS A 663 -19.43 -7.91 -5.30
N ARG A 664 -19.09 -6.98 -6.22
CA ARG A 664 -19.95 -6.59 -7.34
C ARG A 664 -20.01 -7.68 -8.42
N ASP A 665 -18.87 -8.30 -8.73
CA ASP A 665 -18.78 -9.47 -9.61
C ASP A 665 -17.94 -10.59 -8.95
N PRO A 666 -18.59 -11.63 -8.39
CA PRO A 666 -17.92 -12.79 -7.83
C PRO A 666 -17.05 -13.57 -8.81
N ALA A 667 -17.34 -13.55 -10.12
CA ALA A 667 -16.53 -14.23 -11.13
C ALA A 667 -15.16 -13.55 -11.30
N SER A 668 -15.10 -12.22 -11.17
CA SER A 668 -13.85 -11.45 -11.17
C SER A 668 -12.94 -11.68 -9.97
N SER A 669 -13.32 -12.47 -8.95
CA SER A 669 -12.60 -12.52 -7.67
C SER A 669 -11.13 -12.97 -7.78
N SER A 670 -10.80 -13.88 -8.71
CA SER A 670 -9.41 -14.25 -9.01
C SER A 670 -8.64 -13.11 -9.69
N THR A 671 -9.26 -12.43 -10.66
CA THR A 671 -8.73 -11.25 -11.34
C THR A 671 -8.48 -10.09 -10.38
N CYS A 672 -9.38 -9.86 -9.42
CA CYS A 672 -9.22 -8.84 -8.38
C CYS A 672 -8.05 -9.16 -7.43
N GLN A 673 -7.87 -10.43 -7.05
CA GLN A 673 -6.71 -10.86 -6.26
C GLN A 673 -5.40 -10.65 -7.03
N LYS A 674 -5.37 -10.95 -8.34
CA LYS A 674 -4.19 -10.71 -9.19
C LYS A 674 -3.91 -9.20 -9.33
N ARG A 675 -4.91 -8.37 -9.65
CA ARG A 675 -4.74 -6.91 -9.76
C ARG A 675 -4.17 -6.29 -8.49
N LEU A 676 -4.66 -6.69 -7.31
CA LEU A 676 -4.12 -6.27 -6.02
C LEU A 676 -2.63 -6.61 -5.86
N THR A 677 -2.19 -7.80 -6.28
CA THR A 677 -0.76 -8.16 -6.18
C THR A 677 0.09 -7.43 -7.20
N ASP A 678 -0.37 -7.35 -8.45
CA ASP A 678 0.37 -6.71 -9.54
C ASP A 678 0.57 -5.21 -9.26
N HIS A 679 -0.46 -4.54 -8.72
CA HIS A 679 -0.44 -3.14 -8.30
C HIS A 679 0.61 -2.88 -7.20
N ILE A 680 0.57 -3.66 -6.12
CA ILE A 680 1.47 -3.51 -4.97
C ILE A 680 2.92 -3.88 -5.34
N ILE A 681 3.11 -4.89 -6.20
CA ILE A 681 4.43 -5.30 -6.70
C ILE A 681 4.99 -4.25 -7.67
N SER A 682 4.15 -3.61 -8.50
CA SER A 682 4.57 -2.47 -9.34
C SER A 682 5.11 -1.32 -8.50
N LEU A 683 4.43 -0.96 -7.40
CA LEU A 683 4.89 0.08 -6.49
C LEU A 683 6.22 -0.29 -5.79
N PHE A 684 6.34 -1.51 -5.28
CA PHE A 684 7.59 -2.01 -4.69
C PHE A 684 8.73 -2.03 -5.71
N THR A 685 8.44 -2.39 -6.96
CA THR A 685 9.40 -2.37 -8.06
C THR A 685 9.87 -0.94 -8.31
N LYS A 686 8.96 0.05 -8.36
CA LYS A 686 9.28 1.47 -8.51
C LYS A 686 10.24 1.97 -7.42
N MET A 687 10.01 1.58 -6.15
CA MET A 687 10.89 1.91 -5.01
C MET A 687 12.25 1.18 -5.06
N CYS A 688 12.28 -0.08 -5.53
CA CYS A 688 13.53 -0.81 -5.77
C CYS A 688 14.35 -0.21 -6.92
N MET A 689 13.70 0.30 -7.98
CA MET A 689 14.40 0.86 -9.17
C MET A 689 15.07 2.21 -8.90
N THR A 690 14.74 2.84 -7.80
CA THR A 690 15.09 4.24 -7.48
C THR A 690 15.93 4.33 -6.20
N GLN A 691 16.60 3.23 -5.84
CA GLN A 691 17.57 3.15 -4.73
C GLN A 691 18.87 3.89 -5.08
N GLU A 692 19.42 4.67 -4.16
CA GLU A 692 20.73 5.29 -4.35
C GLU A 692 21.86 4.25 -4.47
N HIS A 693 22.60 4.31 -5.58
CA HIS A 693 23.72 3.41 -5.87
C HIS A 693 24.98 3.72 -5.04
N LYS A 694 24.88 3.69 -3.70
CA LYS A 694 25.98 3.85 -2.72
C LYS A 694 26.94 2.63 -2.69
N GLY A 695 27.34 2.12 -3.86
CA GLY A 695 28.26 0.98 -4.00
C GLY A 695 27.74 -0.35 -3.42
N LEU A 696 26.43 -0.48 -3.25
CA LEU A 696 25.79 -1.59 -2.54
C LEU A 696 25.80 -2.91 -3.32
N SER A 697 25.94 -4.03 -2.59
CA SER A 697 25.77 -5.38 -3.09
C SER A 697 24.29 -5.77 -3.22
N PHE A 698 23.97 -6.72 -4.12
CA PHE A 698 22.62 -7.24 -4.39
C PHE A 698 21.77 -7.53 -3.12
N SER A 699 22.42 -7.96 -2.03
CA SER A 699 21.79 -8.22 -0.73
C SER A 699 20.94 -7.07 -0.18
N SER A 700 21.29 -5.81 -0.46
CA SER A 700 20.53 -4.65 0.02
C SER A 700 19.13 -4.55 -0.58
N SER A 701 18.96 -4.97 -1.84
CA SER A 701 17.66 -5.00 -2.51
C SER A 701 16.78 -6.14 -2.01
N GLU A 702 17.37 -7.28 -1.62
CA GLU A 702 16.63 -8.35 -0.93
C GLU A 702 16.15 -7.88 0.45
N ASP A 703 16.99 -7.20 1.23
CA ASP A 703 16.61 -6.65 2.55
C ASP A 703 15.50 -5.60 2.47
N HIS A 704 15.43 -4.79 1.41
CA HIS A 704 14.32 -3.88 1.19
C HIS A 704 13.02 -4.62 0.83
N LEU A 705 13.07 -5.49 -0.19
CA LEU A 705 11.91 -6.25 -0.67
C LEU A 705 11.34 -7.15 0.45
N ALA A 706 12.21 -7.78 1.23
CA ALA A 706 11.84 -8.60 2.38
C ALA A 706 11.10 -7.79 3.44
N ARG A 707 11.59 -6.59 3.81
CA ARG A 707 10.92 -5.72 4.80
C ARG A 707 9.52 -5.34 4.34
N CYS A 708 9.34 -4.98 3.07
CA CYS A 708 8.03 -4.65 2.49
C CYS A 708 7.06 -5.86 2.55
N ILE A 709 7.51 -7.05 2.15
CA ILE A 709 6.69 -8.28 2.19
C ILE A 709 6.41 -8.70 3.65
N MET A 710 7.34 -8.49 4.57
CA MET A 710 7.13 -8.75 5.99
C MET A 710 6.13 -7.77 6.63
N GLN A 711 6.07 -6.49 6.21
CA GLN A 711 5.02 -5.56 6.66
C GLN A 711 3.62 -6.02 6.21
N ILE A 712 3.47 -6.49 4.96
CA ILE A 712 2.23 -7.12 4.48
C ILE A 712 1.89 -8.37 5.31
N ARG A 713 2.87 -9.25 5.55
CA ARG A 713 2.67 -10.49 6.35
C ARG A 713 2.37 -10.22 7.83
N GLN A 714 2.93 -9.17 8.43
CA GLN A 714 2.59 -8.73 9.79
C GLN A 714 1.15 -8.22 9.85
N THR A 715 0.73 -7.45 8.85
CA THR A 715 -0.67 -7.00 8.70
C THR A 715 -1.64 -8.18 8.60
N TYR A 716 -1.30 -9.19 7.79
CA TYR A 716 -2.01 -10.49 7.74
C TYR A 716 -2.03 -11.20 9.10
N GLY A 717 -0.97 -11.10 9.90
CA GLY A 717 -0.84 -11.71 11.23
C GLY A 717 -1.65 -11.02 12.33
N ASP A 718 -1.76 -9.69 12.31
CA ASP A 718 -2.55 -8.90 13.26
C ASP A 718 -4.06 -9.11 13.04
N VAL A 719 -4.50 -9.17 11.78
CA VAL A 719 -5.84 -9.66 11.38
C VAL A 719 -5.95 -11.19 11.57
N GLY A 720 -4.82 -11.88 11.81
CA GLY A 720 -4.65 -13.31 11.63
C GLY A 720 -4.79 -14.19 12.87
N ALA A 721 -4.74 -13.65 14.10
CA ALA A 721 -4.43 -14.34 15.35
C ALA A 721 -5.47 -15.38 15.89
N THR A 722 -5.84 -16.37 15.07
CA THR A 722 -6.67 -17.55 15.42
C THR A 722 -6.34 -18.78 14.55
N THR A 723 -5.18 -19.41 14.75
CA THR A 723 -4.97 -20.89 14.85
C THR A 723 -3.47 -21.20 14.84
N ASN A 724 -3.05 -22.17 15.66
CA ASN A 724 -1.78 -22.87 15.46
C ASN A 724 -1.99 -23.99 14.44
N ASN A 725 -0.95 -24.31 13.68
CA ASN A 725 -0.55 -25.68 13.36
C ASN A 725 0.86 -25.64 12.72
N GLU A 726 1.81 -26.30 13.36
CA GLU A 726 3.13 -26.60 12.80
C GLU A 726 3.10 -28.01 12.19
N GLY A 727 3.99 -28.30 11.23
CA GLY A 727 3.95 -29.55 10.47
C GLY A 727 4.93 -29.60 9.29
N ASP A 728 6.22 -29.65 9.60
CA ASP A 728 7.20 -30.65 9.12
C ASP A 728 6.87 -31.52 7.88
N LEU A 729 7.83 -31.87 7.00
CA LEU A 729 9.24 -31.44 6.87
C LEU A 729 9.79 -31.90 5.49
N SER A 730 10.55 -31.05 4.78
CA SER A 730 11.68 -31.47 3.91
C SER A 730 12.36 -30.28 3.20
N MET A 731 13.36 -29.68 3.85
CA MET A 731 14.41 -28.97 3.11
C MET A 731 15.36 -29.99 2.47
N ILE A 732 15.89 -29.67 1.29
CA ILE A 732 17.34 -29.71 0.95
C ILE A 732 17.59 -29.38 -0.54
N LEU A 733 16.69 -29.75 -1.47
CA LEU A 733 16.88 -29.50 -2.92
C LEU A 733 16.03 -28.35 -3.52
N PHE A 734 15.08 -27.78 -2.78
CA PHE A 734 14.16 -26.73 -3.28
C PHE A 734 14.65 -25.28 -3.04
N LEU A 735 15.92 -25.09 -2.65
CA LEU A 735 16.45 -23.78 -2.22
C LEU A 735 17.12 -22.96 -3.35
N ALA A 736 17.33 -23.53 -4.54
CA ALA A 736 18.01 -22.86 -5.64
C ALA A 736 17.12 -21.89 -6.45
N SER A 737 15.85 -22.24 -6.68
CA SER A 737 14.95 -21.55 -7.61
C SER A 737 14.25 -20.30 -7.06
N VAL A 738 14.37 -20.01 -5.76
CA VAL A 738 13.64 -18.90 -5.09
C VAL A 738 14.52 -17.64 -4.89
N VAL A 739 15.82 -17.73 -5.19
CA VAL A 739 16.75 -16.59 -5.27
C VAL A 739 16.49 -15.75 -6.53
N VAL A 740 16.03 -16.41 -7.60
CA VAL A 740 15.70 -15.84 -8.92
C VAL A 740 14.80 -14.60 -8.84
N LEU A 741 13.76 -14.62 -8.01
CA LEU A 741 12.74 -13.56 -7.93
C LEU A 741 13.20 -12.27 -7.22
N ALA A 742 14.50 -12.16 -6.91
CA ALA A 742 15.15 -10.91 -6.53
C ALA A 742 16.09 -10.36 -7.64
N ALA A 743 16.37 -11.14 -8.68
CA ALA A 743 17.27 -10.77 -9.75
C ALA A 743 16.51 -10.07 -10.89
N ILE A 744 16.67 -8.75 -10.95
CA ILE A 744 16.30 -7.87 -12.08
C ILE A 744 14.77 -7.71 -12.22
N ALA A 745 14.12 -6.63 -11.75
CA ALA A 745 14.29 -5.20 -12.07
C ALA A 745 13.72 -4.78 -13.44
N VAL A 746 13.25 -3.51 -13.52
CA VAL A 746 12.75 -2.80 -14.72
C VAL A 746 11.43 -3.43 -15.28
N VAL A 747 10.51 -2.78 -16.02
CA VAL A 747 10.47 -1.46 -16.70
C VAL A 747 9.12 -0.73 -16.53
N ILE A 748 9.16 0.62 -16.52
CA ILE A 748 8.06 1.48 -16.98
C ILE A 748 8.53 2.20 -18.26
N SER A 749 7.64 2.28 -19.27
CA SER A 749 7.71 3.01 -20.57
C SER A 749 9.07 3.43 -21.15
N SER A 750 9.32 3.06 -22.42
CA SER A 750 10.54 3.34 -23.22
C SER A 750 11.83 2.78 -22.63
N THR A 751 12.14 1.52 -22.98
CA THR A 751 13.39 0.90 -22.53
C THR A 751 14.53 1.30 -23.45
N HIS A 752 15.43 2.16 -22.96
CA HIS A 752 16.79 2.23 -23.49
C HIS A 752 17.61 1.07 -22.90
N ARG A 753 18.26 0.29 -23.77
CA ARG A 753 19.20 -0.80 -23.44
C ARG A 753 20.48 -0.61 -24.26
N PHE A 754 21.60 -1.17 -23.82
CA PHE A 754 22.91 -0.99 -24.48
C PHE A 754 23.30 0.49 -24.65
N ASP A 755 23.20 1.30 -23.59
CA ASP A 755 23.39 2.77 -23.63
C ASP A 755 22.41 3.52 -24.58
N GLY A 756 21.28 2.87 -24.92
CA GLY A 756 20.31 3.40 -25.88
C GLY A 756 20.50 2.91 -27.31
N ALA A 757 21.45 1.98 -27.57
CA ALA A 757 21.55 1.33 -28.88
C ALA A 757 20.30 0.52 -29.25
N VAL A 758 19.58 0.01 -28.26
CA VAL A 758 18.26 -0.61 -28.45
C VAL A 758 17.23 0.23 -27.69
N VAL A 759 16.19 0.66 -28.40
CA VAL A 759 15.04 1.38 -27.85
C VAL A 759 13.78 0.59 -28.16
N SER A 760 13.02 0.20 -27.14
CA SER A 760 11.74 -0.49 -27.30
C SER A 760 10.57 0.30 -26.72
N LYS A 761 9.48 0.37 -27.50
CA LYS A 761 8.21 1.01 -27.16
C LYS A 761 7.09 -0.03 -27.23
N ILE A 762 6.25 -0.08 -26.20
CA ILE A 762 5.09 -0.98 -26.13
C ILE A 762 4.00 -0.49 -27.10
N ILE A 763 3.32 -1.43 -27.76
CA ILE A 763 2.11 -1.20 -28.56
C ILE A 763 0.99 -2.06 -27.97
N ASP A 764 -0.19 -1.48 -27.75
CA ASP A 764 -1.38 -2.23 -27.34
C ASP A 764 -2.09 -2.84 -28.57
N GLY A 765 -2.49 -4.11 -28.47
CA GLY A 765 -3.20 -4.81 -29.55
C GLY A 765 -4.09 -5.94 -29.01
N PRO A 766 -5.34 -6.08 -29.47
CA PRO A 766 -6.26 -7.09 -28.96
C PRO A 766 -5.84 -8.51 -29.36
N GLY A 767 -5.75 -9.42 -28.39
CA GLY A 767 -5.45 -10.84 -28.61
C GLY A 767 -3.95 -11.20 -28.65
N LEU A 768 -3.06 -10.24 -28.39
CA LEU A 768 -1.61 -10.45 -28.30
C LEU A 768 -1.17 -10.50 -26.82
N ALA A 769 -0.21 -11.36 -26.49
CA ALA A 769 0.42 -11.37 -25.16
C ALA A 769 1.36 -10.17 -24.97
N PHE A 770 1.95 -9.70 -26.08
CA PHE A 770 2.80 -8.51 -26.14
C PHE A 770 2.91 -7.99 -27.58
N ALA A 771 3.21 -6.70 -27.74
CA ALA A 771 3.74 -6.13 -28.97
C ALA A 771 4.69 -4.96 -28.67
N PHE A 772 5.80 -4.88 -29.42
CA PHE A 772 6.81 -3.81 -29.30
C PHE A 772 7.17 -3.25 -30.67
N GLU A 773 7.31 -1.93 -30.76
CA GLU A 773 8.20 -1.31 -31.74
C GLU A 773 9.63 -1.32 -31.18
N VAL A 774 10.53 -2.03 -31.84
CA VAL A 774 11.95 -2.14 -31.48
C VAL A 774 12.78 -1.37 -32.50
N THR A 775 13.69 -0.53 -32.00
CA THR A 775 14.61 0.29 -32.78
C THR A 775 16.04 -0.06 -32.40
N PHE A 776 16.87 -0.43 -33.38
CA PHE A 776 18.29 -0.71 -33.26
C PHE A 776 19.10 0.42 -33.91
N HIS A 777 19.99 1.05 -33.16
CA HIS A 777 20.94 2.05 -33.66
C HIS A 777 22.26 1.36 -34.02
N ASN A 778 22.35 0.89 -35.27
CA ASN A 778 23.32 -0.10 -35.70
C ASN A 778 24.79 0.37 -35.63
N HIS A 779 25.04 1.68 -35.66
CA HIS A 779 26.38 2.27 -35.51
C HIS A 779 26.86 2.39 -34.05
N HIS A 780 26.05 2.02 -33.04
CA HIS A 780 26.46 2.11 -31.64
C HIS A 780 27.46 0.98 -31.29
N GLU A 781 28.53 1.32 -30.57
CA GLU A 781 29.65 0.39 -30.28
C GLU A 781 29.18 -0.94 -29.66
N ARG A 782 28.25 -0.89 -28.70
CA ARG A 782 27.69 -2.10 -28.07
C ARG A 782 26.88 -2.98 -29.04
N LEU A 783 26.27 -2.42 -30.10
CA LEU A 783 25.55 -3.21 -31.10
C LEU A 783 26.50 -3.83 -32.13
N ILE A 784 27.56 -3.10 -32.50
CA ILE A 784 28.69 -3.64 -33.29
C ILE A 784 29.39 -4.78 -32.53
N ALA A 785 29.42 -4.73 -31.18
CA ALA A 785 29.95 -5.81 -30.37
C ALA A 785 29.06 -7.08 -30.35
N LEU A 786 27.73 -6.98 -30.56
CA LEU A 786 26.85 -8.14 -30.75
C LEU A 786 27.16 -8.89 -32.06
N GLU A 787 27.56 -8.18 -33.11
CA GLU A 787 27.97 -8.80 -34.39
C GLU A 787 29.18 -9.76 -34.19
N ARG A 788 30.09 -9.40 -33.28
CA ARG A 788 31.25 -10.24 -32.90
C ARG A 788 30.92 -11.32 -31.87
N LYS A 789 29.76 -11.21 -31.20
CA LYS A 789 29.32 -12.09 -30.11
C LYS A 789 27.81 -12.28 -30.18
N MET A 790 27.40 -13.00 -31.22
CA MET A 790 26.00 -13.22 -31.61
C MET A 790 25.11 -13.64 -30.43
N PRO A 791 23.85 -13.18 -30.35
CA PRO A 791 22.90 -13.62 -29.33
C PRO A 791 22.76 -15.15 -29.27
N PRO A 792 22.41 -15.72 -28.10
CA PRO A 792 22.12 -17.14 -27.99
C PRO A 792 20.96 -17.55 -28.91
N LEU A 793 21.09 -18.73 -29.50
CA LEU A 793 19.99 -19.40 -30.17
C LEU A 793 19.01 -19.91 -29.10
N HIS A 794 17.71 -19.70 -29.29
CA HIS A 794 16.66 -20.05 -28.34
C HIS A 794 15.35 -20.40 -29.06
N PHE A 795 14.40 -21.00 -28.35
CA PHE A 795 13.07 -21.31 -28.86
C PHE A 795 11.97 -21.03 -27.82
N HIS A 796 10.71 -21.08 -28.26
CA HIS A 796 9.52 -20.89 -27.42
C HIS A 796 8.58 -22.09 -27.60
N PRO A 797 8.04 -22.73 -26.56
CA PRO A 797 7.23 -23.94 -26.69
C PRO A 797 5.72 -23.67 -26.81
N TYR A 798 5.23 -22.48 -26.42
CA TYR A 798 3.79 -22.24 -26.21
C TYR A 798 3.16 -21.12 -27.04
N GLN A 799 3.94 -20.33 -27.78
CA GLN A 799 3.46 -19.14 -28.52
C GLN A 799 4.10 -19.03 -29.90
N THR A 800 3.39 -18.37 -30.82
CA THR A 800 3.94 -17.95 -32.13
C THR A 800 4.34 -16.49 -32.02
N GLU A 801 5.54 -16.14 -32.49
CA GLU A 801 5.98 -14.75 -32.64
C GLU A 801 5.83 -14.28 -34.08
N TYR A 802 5.62 -12.97 -34.25
CA TYR A 802 5.50 -12.28 -35.52
C TYR A 802 6.50 -11.11 -35.55
N ILE A 803 7.29 -11.06 -36.62
CA ILE A 803 8.30 -10.04 -36.87
C ILE A 803 7.91 -9.28 -38.12
N ARG A 804 7.82 -7.94 -38.05
CA ARG A 804 7.55 -7.09 -39.22
C ARG A 804 8.51 -5.91 -39.24
N VAL A 805 9.45 -5.90 -40.19
CA VAL A 805 10.39 -4.78 -40.35
C VAL A 805 9.64 -3.55 -40.88
N LEU A 806 9.98 -2.38 -40.34
CA LEU A 806 9.43 -1.07 -40.70
C LEU A 806 10.48 -0.19 -41.40
N LEU A 807 11.75 -0.30 -41.02
CA LEU A 807 12.87 0.47 -41.57
C LEU A 807 14.17 -0.34 -41.48
N GLY A 808 15.09 -0.16 -42.44
CA GLY A 808 16.35 -0.87 -42.49
C GLY A 808 16.20 -2.38 -42.74
N SER A 809 17.14 -3.15 -42.20
CA SER A 809 17.23 -4.60 -42.38
C SER A 809 17.48 -5.34 -41.06
N LEU A 810 16.82 -6.47 -40.83
CA LEU A 810 17.00 -7.33 -39.67
C LEU A 810 17.41 -8.74 -40.10
N ASN A 811 18.45 -9.30 -39.47
CA ASN A 811 18.77 -10.71 -39.63
C ASN A 811 17.97 -11.53 -38.62
N VAL A 812 17.19 -12.49 -39.11
CA VAL A 812 16.47 -13.49 -38.32
C VAL A 812 17.03 -14.85 -38.70
N GLU A 813 17.81 -15.44 -37.81
CA GLU A 813 18.35 -16.78 -38.02
C GLU A 813 17.40 -17.82 -37.45
N VAL A 814 17.08 -18.86 -38.22
CA VAL A 814 16.05 -19.86 -37.95
C VAL A 814 16.59 -21.24 -38.34
N GLU A 815 16.70 -22.17 -37.39
CA GLU A 815 17.30 -23.50 -37.60
C GLU A 815 18.65 -23.46 -38.35
N GLY A 816 19.50 -22.48 -38.00
CA GLY A 816 20.81 -22.25 -38.61
C GLY A 816 20.78 -21.62 -40.02
N ARG A 817 19.61 -21.20 -40.52
CA ARG A 817 19.46 -20.46 -41.79
C ARG A 817 19.21 -18.99 -41.51
N ILE A 818 19.96 -18.10 -42.14
CA ILE A 818 19.81 -16.65 -41.97
C ILE A 818 18.78 -16.13 -42.98
N HIS A 819 17.70 -15.54 -42.48
CA HIS A 819 16.72 -14.79 -43.25
C HIS A 819 16.99 -13.29 -43.05
N ILE A 820 17.18 -12.55 -44.15
CA ILE A 820 17.34 -11.09 -44.12
C ILE A 820 15.97 -10.49 -44.41
N LEU A 821 15.38 -9.79 -43.44
CA LEU A 821 14.08 -9.15 -43.56
C LEU A 821 14.22 -7.65 -43.80
N SER A 822 13.46 -7.13 -44.76
CA SER A 822 13.26 -5.70 -45.04
C SER A 822 11.78 -5.34 -44.86
N SER A 823 11.43 -4.05 -44.97
CA SER A 823 10.04 -3.59 -44.95
C SER A 823 9.15 -4.17 -46.06
N GLU A 824 9.75 -4.68 -47.14
CA GLU A 824 9.04 -5.36 -48.25
C GLU A 824 8.74 -6.84 -47.95
N ALA A 825 9.42 -7.45 -46.97
CA ALA A 825 9.27 -8.88 -46.65
C ALA A 825 7.93 -9.22 -45.96
N GLY A 826 7.16 -8.22 -45.54
CA GLY A 826 5.89 -8.39 -44.85
C GLY A 826 6.07 -8.81 -43.38
N GLU A 827 5.22 -9.75 -42.94
CA GLU A 827 5.24 -10.30 -41.57
C GLU A 827 5.77 -11.74 -41.59
N PHE A 828 6.76 -12.00 -40.74
CA PHE A 828 7.48 -13.27 -40.67
C PHE A 828 7.14 -13.97 -39.34
N SER A 829 6.60 -15.19 -39.42
CA SER A 829 6.12 -15.94 -38.26
C SER A 829 7.14 -16.98 -37.74
N LEU A 830 7.51 -16.91 -36.47
CA LEU A 830 8.26 -17.93 -35.75
C LEU A 830 7.30 -18.81 -34.96
N ARG A 831 7.21 -20.09 -35.32
CA ARG A 831 6.30 -21.06 -34.68
C ARG A 831 6.90 -21.65 -33.39
N PRO A 832 6.08 -22.25 -32.52
CA PRO A 832 6.59 -22.99 -31.36
C PRO A 832 7.64 -24.05 -31.73
N PHE A 833 8.59 -24.27 -30.81
CA PHE A 833 9.73 -25.18 -30.89
C PHE A 833 10.76 -24.89 -32.00
N ILE A 834 10.71 -23.71 -32.62
CA ILE A 834 11.69 -23.28 -33.63
C ILE A 834 12.86 -22.53 -32.97
N ASN A 835 14.07 -23.05 -33.19
CA ASN A 835 15.33 -22.47 -32.73
C ASN A 835 15.69 -21.24 -33.59
N HIS A 836 15.82 -20.07 -32.97
CA HIS A 836 16.04 -18.81 -33.69
C HIS A 836 16.81 -17.77 -32.87
N ARG A 837 17.19 -16.66 -33.53
CA ARG A 837 17.71 -15.42 -32.93
C ARG A 837 17.61 -14.23 -33.89
N LEU A 838 17.61 -13.01 -33.35
CA LEU A 838 17.52 -11.76 -34.11
C LEU A 838 18.76 -10.89 -33.85
N TYR A 839 19.31 -10.25 -34.89
CA TYR A 839 20.49 -9.37 -34.81
C TYR A 839 20.55 -8.37 -35.98
N PRO A 840 21.28 -7.25 -35.86
CA PRO A 840 21.50 -6.32 -36.98
C PRO A 840 22.26 -6.97 -38.14
N GLY A 841 22.07 -6.46 -39.36
CA GLY A 841 22.77 -6.91 -40.56
C GLY A 841 24.18 -6.33 -40.71
N VAL A 842 25.08 -7.11 -41.33
CA VAL A 842 26.52 -6.81 -41.51
C VAL A 842 26.81 -5.54 -42.34
N ASN A 843 25.81 -5.01 -43.04
CA ASN A 843 25.83 -3.69 -43.69
C ASN A 843 24.47 -2.98 -43.51
N ALA A 844 23.86 -3.08 -42.33
CA ALA A 844 22.56 -2.48 -42.07
C ALA A 844 22.61 -0.94 -42.11
N GLU A 845 21.47 -0.33 -42.45
CA GLU A 845 21.27 1.13 -42.38
C GLU A 845 21.54 1.68 -40.97
N PRO A 846 21.75 3.00 -40.77
CA PRO A 846 22.05 3.57 -39.45
C PRO A 846 21.05 3.23 -38.34
N VAL A 847 19.80 2.93 -38.73
CA VAL A 847 18.72 2.49 -37.84
C VAL A 847 17.95 1.35 -38.50
N THR A 848 17.79 0.23 -37.79
CA THR A 848 16.76 -0.79 -38.12
C THR A 848 15.59 -0.61 -37.17
N LYS A 849 14.35 -0.63 -37.67
CA LYS A 849 13.12 -0.61 -36.86
C LYS A 849 12.20 -1.75 -37.26
N PHE A 850 11.62 -2.45 -36.30
CA PHE A 850 10.69 -3.55 -36.53
C PHE A 850 9.63 -3.66 -35.43
N ILE A 851 8.50 -4.27 -35.75
CA ILE A 851 7.51 -4.74 -34.78
C ILE A 851 7.86 -6.19 -34.41
N LEU A 852 7.76 -6.51 -33.11
CA LEU A 852 7.85 -7.85 -32.56
C LEU A 852 6.65 -8.10 -31.64
N SER A 853 5.88 -9.16 -31.87
CA SER A 853 4.66 -9.46 -31.12
C SER A 853 4.37 -10.95 -31.01
N GLY A 854 3.69 -11.40 -29.95
CA GLY A 854 3.39 -12.81 -29.70
C GLY A 854 1.91 -13.09 -29.41
N THR A 855 1.45 -14.29 -29.76
CA THR A 855 0.08 -14.76 -29.46
C THR A 855 -0.21 -14.80 -27.96
N GLU A 856 -1.45 -14.59 -27.56
CA GLU A 856 -1.93 -15.00 -26.23
C GLU A 856 -1.80 -16.53 -26.02
N SER A 857 -1.75 -16.96 -24.76
CA SER A 857 -1.65 -18.34 -24.30
C SER A 857 -2.16 -18.47 -22.85
N GLU A 858 -2.82 -19.57 -22.55
CA GLU A 858 -3.30 -19.91 -21.18
C GLU A 858 -2.17 -20.46 -20.28
N GLU A 859 -1.00 -20.76 -20.86
CA GLU A 859 0.12 -21.33 -20.13
C GLU A 859 0.74 -20.38 -19.09
N LYS A 860 1.15 -20.96 -17.96
CA LYS A 860 1.61 -20.21 -16.79
C LYS A 860 2.93 -19.45 -17.01
N TYR A 861 3.78 -19.96 -17.89
CA TYR A 861 5.07 -19.40 -18.25
C TYR A 861 5.02 -19.02 -19.72
N LYS A 862 4.50 -17.82 -19.98
CA LYS A 862 4.31 -17.27 -21.33
C LYS A 862 5.18 -16.04 -21.51
N LEU A 863 5.57 -15.79 -22.75
CA LEU A 863 6.31 -14.63 -23.19
C LEU A 863 5.43 -13.39 -22.98
N ASP A 864 6.01 -12.41 -22.31
CA ASP A 864 5.42 -11.13 -22.00
C ASP A 864 6.48 -10.02 -22.12
N ALA A 865 6.14 -8.81 -21.67
CA ALA A 865 7.08 -7.70 -21.65
C ALA A 865 8.26 -7.91 -20.69
N VAL A 866 8.09 -8.62 -19.58
CA VAL A 866 9.15 -8.85 -18.58
C VAL A 866 10.22 -9.78 -19.16
N PHE A 867 9.83 -10.84 -19.89
CA PHE A 867 10.79 -11.70 -20.61
C PHE A 867 11.70 -10.88 -21.54
N PHE A 868 11.13 -10.05 -22.42
CA PHE A 868 11.93 -9.30 -23.40
C PHE A 868 12.82 -8.22 -22.75
N GLN A 869 12.37 -7.61 -21.66
CA GLN A 869 13.15 -6.61 -20.92
C GLN A 869 14.37 -7.22 -20.21
N ASN A 870 14.24 -8.48 -19.77
CA ASN A 870 15.31 -9.29 -19.22
C ASN A 870 16.24 -9.85 -20.32
N TRP A 871 15.68 -10.30 -21.45
CA TRP A 871 16.43 -10.79 -22.62
C TRP A 871 17.44 -9.75 -23.14
N TYR A 872 17.01 -8.51 -23.38
CA TYR A 872 17.92 -7.44 -23.80
C TYR A 872 18.86 -6.97 -22.68
N GLY A 873 18.48 -7.08 -21.39
CA GLY A 873 19.35 -6.78 -20.26
C GLY A 873 20.50 -7.79 -20.11
N TYR A 874 20.18 -9.08 -20.24
CA TYR A 874 21.13 -10.19 -20.26
C TYR A 874 22.14 -10.06 -21.41
N GLN A 875 21.69 -9.71 -22.63
CA GLN A 875 22.59 -9.47 -23.75
C GLN A 875 23.53 -8.27 -23.49
N ASP A 876 23.01 -7.15 -22.97
CA ASP A 876 23.84 -5.97 -22.64
C ASP A 876 24.88 -6.30 -21.56
N GLN A 877 24.52 -7.07 -20.53
CA GLN A 877 25.47 -7.55 -19.51
C GLN A 877 26.57 -8.44 -20.12
N ILE A 878 26.21 -9.34 -21.03
CA ILE A 878 27.15 -10.24 -21.74
C ILE A 878 28.11 -9.48 -22.69
N VAL A 879 27.71 -8.32 -23.19
CA VAL A 879 28.51 -7.48 -24.08
C VAL A 879 29.35 -6.45 -23.32
N SER A 880 28.76 -5.74 -22.35
CA SER A 880 29.39 -4.60 -21.67
C SER A 880 30.38 -4.98 -20.56
N GLN A 881 30.21 -6.12 -19.87
CA GLN A 881 31.02 -6.44 -18.68
C GLN A 881 32.29 -7.27 -18.97
N GLY A 882 32.99 -6.97 -20.07
CA GLY A 882 34.39 -7.35 -20.27
C GLY A 882 34.70 -8.86 -20.26
N GLY A 883 33.71 -9.72 -20.54
CA GLY A 883 33.91 -11.17 -20.59
C GLY A 883 33.90 -11.89 -19.24
N LYS A 884 33.40 -11.27 -18.16
CA LYS A 884 32.94 -12.05 -17.00
C LYS A 884 31.90 -13.07 -17.48
N GLY A 885 32.09 -14.33 -17.07
CA GLY A 885 31.39 -15.48 -17.64
C GLY A 885 29.87 -15.46 -17.43
N VAL A 886 29.17 -16.28 -18.23
CA VAL A 886 27.72 -16.46 -18.13
C VAL A 886 27.35 -17.02 -16.75
N ASP A 887 26.47 -16.32 -16.03
CA ASP A 887 25.80 -16.91 -14.87
C ASP A 887 24.74 -17.90 -15.36
N LEU A 888 24.98 -19.19 -15.08
CA LEU A 888 24.09 -20.28 -15.44
C LEU A 888 22.72 -20.18 -14.72
N ILE A 889 22.68 -19.60 -13.52
CA ILE A 889 21.44 -19.37 -12.77
C ILE A 889 20.62 -18.27 -13.47
N GLN A 890 21.26 -17.16 -13.86
CA GLN A 890 20.60 -16.08 -14.61
C GLN A 890 20.05 -16.58 -15.96
N VAL A 891 20.77 -17.46 -16.65
CA VAL A 891 20.27 -18.14 -17.86
C VAL A 891 19.03 -18.97 -17.55
N LEU A 892 19.11 -19.94 -16.64
CA LEU A 892 17.98 -20.82 -16.31
C LEU A 892 16.74 -20.03 -15.86
N SER A 893 16.96 -18.94 -15.12
CA SER A 893 15.94 -17.99 -14.65
C SER A 893 15.16 -17.30 -15.77
N MET A 894 15.89 -16.73 -16.73
CA MET A 894 15.32 -15.95 -17.83
C MET A 894 14.49 -16.81 -18.79
N PHE A 895 14.90 -18.07 -18.95
CA PHE A 895 14.28 -19.02 -19.86
C PHE A 895 13.05 -19.70 -19.22
N ASP A 896 13.19 -20.35 -18.06
CA ASP A 896 12.11 -21.11 -17.42
C ASP A 896 10.89 -20.24 -17.05
N ALA A 897 11.11 -18.99 -16.63
CA ALA A 897 10.02 -18.09 -16.24
C ALA A 897 9.19 -17.55 -17.43
N GLY A 898 9.82 -17.35 -18.58
CA GLY A 898 9.20 -16.67 -19.74
C GLY A 898 8.63 -17.59 -20.81
N GLY A 899 8.69 -18.93 -20.66
CA GLY A 899 8.32 -19.82 -21.75
C GLY A 899 9.28 -19.72 -22.93
N SER A 900 10.58 -19.70 -22.64
CA SER A 900 11.63 -19.81 -23.66
C SER A 900 12.70 -20.79 -23.17
N TYR A 901 13.46 -21.39 -24.08
CA TYR A 901 14.60 -22.23 -23.70
C TYR A 901 15.80 -21.95 -24.60
N LEU A 902 17.01 -21.98 -24.02
CA LEU A 902 18.23 -22.03 -24.83
C LEU A 902 18.16 -23.23 -25.77
N SER A 903 18.49 -22.99 -27.03
CA SER A 903 18.97 -24.01 -27.94
C SER A 903 20.38 -24.38 -27.51
N LEU A 904 20.49 -25.11 -26.39
CA LEU A 904 21.72 -25.81 -26.02
C LEU A 904 22.19 -26.61 -27.26
N PRO A 905 23.48 -26.58 -27.60
CA PRO A 905 23.96 -27.20 -28.84
C PRO A 905 23.52 -28.66 -28.88
N CYS A 906 22.63 -28.99 -29.83
CA CYS A 906 22.03 -30.31 -29.93
C CYS A 906 23.17 -31.33 -30.02
N ALA A 907 23.30 -32.18 -28.99
CA ALA A 907 24.50 -32.95 -28.78
C ALA A 907 24.78 -33.85 -29.99
N GLN A 908 25.84 -33.52 -30.74
CA GLN A 908 26.40 -34.38 -31.76
C GLN A 908 26.83 -35.66 -31.07
N GLY A 909 26.11 -36.73 -31.35
CA GLY A 909 26.17 -37.97 -30.63
C GLY A 909 25.73 -39.13 -31.51
N LEU A 910 25.96 -40.34 -31.03
CA LEU A 910 25.71 -41.56 -31.79
C LEU A 910 25.13 -42.65 -30.90
N SER A 911 24.61 -43.68 -31.54
CA SER A 911 24.30 -44.97 -30.94
C SER A 911 25.24 -46.01 -31.51
N LEU A 912 26.05 -46.63 -30.65
CA LEU A 912 26.83 -47.82 -30.99
C LEU A 912 25.99 -49.05 -30.60
N HIS A 913 25.70 -49.91 -31.56
CA HIS A 913 25.10 -51.22 -31.30
C HIS A 913 26.17 -52.29 -31.57
N VAL A 914 26.38 -53.18 -30.61
CA VAL A 914 27.32 -54.30 -30.75
C VAL A 914 26.56 -55.61 -30.59
N THR A 915 26.81 -56.57 -31.49
CA THR A 915 26.24 -57.93 -31.40
C THR A 915 27.35 -58.96 -31.37
N VAL A 916 27.29 -59.89 -30.43
CA VAL A 916 28.19 -61.04 -30.34
C VAL A 916 27.38 -62.34 -30.36
N THR A 917 28.05 -63.45 -30.64
CA THR A 917 27.45 -64.78 -30.54
C THR A 917 28.46 -65.73 -29.93
N VAL A 918 28.11 -66.23 -28.74
CA VAL A 918 28.88 -67.22 -27.97
C VAL A 918 28.13 -68.54 -27.96
N ALA A 919 28.76 -69.63 -27.51
CA ALA A 919 28.03 -70.87 -27.24
C ALA A 919 26.96 -70.63 -26.14
N PRO A 920 25.74 -71.20 -26.23
CA PRO A 920 24.68 -70.99 -25.24
C PRO A 920 25.12 -71.24 -23.78
N GLU A 921 25.95 -72.26 -23.56
CA GLU A 921 26.58 -72.60 -22.28
C GLU A 921 27.54 -71.52 -21.75
N ASN A 922 28.17 -70.75 -22.64
CA ASN A 922 29.17 -69.73 -22.30
C ASN A 922 28.56 -68.33 -22.07
N VAL A 923 27.23 -68.15 -22.20
CA VAL A 923 26.54 -66.85 -22.01
C VAL A 923 26.82 -66.26 -20.62
N GLN A 924 26.71 -67.06 -19.56
CA GLN A 924 27.01 -66.62 -18.19
C GLN A 924 28.47 -66.19 -18.01
N GLN A 925 29.41 -66.94 -18.61
CA GLN A 925 30.84 -66.60 -18.56
C GLN A 925 31.14 -65.31 -19.31
N PHE A 926 30.55 -65.10 -20.50
CA PHE A 926 30.72 -63.85 -21.25
C PHE A 926 30.17 -62.66 -20.47
N LEU A 927 28.97 -62.77 -19.86
CA LEU A 927 28.39 -61.68 -19.07
C LEU A 927 29.24 -61.33 -17.85
N ALA A 928 29.79 -62.33 -17.15
CA ALA A 928 30.71 -62.11 -16.03
C ALA A 928 32.02 -61.41 -16.45
N HIS A 929 32.51 -61.64 -17.68
CA HIS A 929 33.65 -60.91 -18.24
C HIS A 929 33.29 -59.54 -18.82
N LEU A 930 32.04 -59.32 -19.26
CA LEU A 930 31.53 -58.02 -19.72
C LEU A 930 31.29 -57.05 -18.56
N GLN A 931 30.79 -57.52 -17.41
CA GLN A 931 30.36 -56.66 -16.30
C GLN A 931 31.39 -55.59 -15.88
N PRO A 932 32.70 -55.90 -15.69
CA PRO A 932 33.68 -54.87 -15.32
C PRO A 932 33.90 -53.80 -16.40
N ALA A 933 33.74 -54.15 -17.69
CA ALA A 933 33.81 -53.18 -18.78
C ALA A 933 32.51 -52.37 -18.90
N PHE A 934 31.35 -52.99 -18.66
CA PHE A 934 30.06 -52.30 -18.55
C PHE A 934 30.08 -51.23 -17.47
N GLU A 935 30.51 -51.57 -16.25
CA GLU A 935 30.56 -50.63 -15.11
C GLU A 935 31.49 -49.44 -15.39
N VAL A 936 32.67 -49.67 -15.99
CA VAL A 936 33.60 -48.58 -16.33
C VAL A 936 33.09 -47.71 -17.49
N VAL A 937 32.52 -48.30 -18.54
CA VAL A 937 32.01 -47.55 -19.70
C VAL A 937 30.72 -46.78 -19.37
N ALA A 938 29.85 -47.31 -18.51
CA ALA A 938 28.66 -46.61 -18.03
C ALA A 938 29.00 -45.44 -17.09
N ALA A 939 30.20 -45.42 -16.50
CA ALA A 939 30.69 -44.32 -15.66
C ALA A 939 31.46 -43.23 -16.43
N GLU A 940 31.68 -43.38 -17.74
CA GLU A 940 32.32 -42.35 -18.58
C GLU A 940 31.38 -41.14 -18.75
N PRO A 941 31.84 -39.89 -18.56
CA PRO A 941 30.97 -38.71 -18.64
C PRO A 941 30.46 -38.42 -20.06
N GLU A 942 31.08 -39.01 -21.08
CA GLU A 942 30.57 -38.99 -22.45
C GLU A 942 29.47 -40.02 -22.73
N CYS A 943 29.33 -41.05 -21.90
CA CYS A 943 28.34 -42.11 -22.04
C CYS A 943 26.99 -41.63 -21.50
N THR A 944 25.93 -41.79 -22.30
CA THR A 944 24.57 -41.29 -21.99
C THR A 944 23.60 -42.41 -21.62
N PHE A 945 23.87 -43.65 -22.06
CA PHE A 945 23.27 -44.89 -21.56
C PHE A 945 24.07 -46.10 -22.07
N PHE A 946 23.97 -47.23 -21.36
CA PHE A 946 24.46 -48.54 -21.78
C PHE A 946 23.40 -49.58 -21.41
N GLU A 947 22.81 -50.28 -22.39
CA GLU A 947 21.86 -51.37 -22.15
C GLU A 947 22.32 -52.68 -22.82
N VAL A 948 22.17 -53.81 -22.11
CA VAL A 948 22.58 -55.16 -22.56
C VAL A 948 21.36 -56.08 -22.62
N TYR A 949 21.25 -56.85 -23.71
CA TYR A 949 20.13 -57.75 -24.01
C TYR A 949 20.63 -59.13 -24.44
N THR A 950 19.84 -60.17 -24.15
CA THR A 950 20.02 -61.53 -24.68
C THR A 950 18.79 -61.93 -25.50
N SER A 951 18.96 -62.82 -26.49
CA SER A 951 17.82 -63.33 -27.27
C SER A 951 17.24 -64.61 -26.65
N SER A 952 15.92 -64.64 -26.46
CA SER A 952 15.16 -65.86 -26.15
C SER A 952 15.17 -66.85 -27.31
N ASP A 953 15.12 -66.32 -28.53
CA ASP A 953 14.87 -67.08 -29.76
C ASP A 953 16.17 -67.59 -30.39
N GLN A 954 17.29 -66.97 -30.03
CA GLN A 954 18.65 -67.35 -30.44
C GLN A 954 19.58 -67.41 -29.21
N PRO A 955 19.52 -68.50 -28.41
CA PRO A 955 20.44 -68.72 -27.30
C PRO A 955 21.90 -68.57 -27.74
N GLY A 956 22.71 -67.86 -26.95
CA GLY A 956 24.08 -67.50 -27.30
C GLY A 956 24.24 -66.14 -27.99
N VAL A 957 23.17 -65.53 -28.52
CA VAL A 957 23.21 -64.17 -29.08
C VAL A 957 23.00 -63.14 -27.97
N ILE A 958 23.97 -62.21 -27.88
CA ILE A 958 24.00 -61.14 -26.89
C ILE A 958 24.24 -59.83 -27.66
N ARG A 959 23.42 -58.81 -27.39
CA ARG A 959 23.49 -57.50 -28.03
C ARG A 959 23.52 -56.43 -26.97
N TRP A 960 24.28 -55.36 -27.19
CA TRP A 960 24.19 -54.17 -26.35
C TRP A 960 24.18 -52.88 -27.17
N VAL A 961 23.76 -51.80 -26.53
CA VAL A 961 23.63 -50.48 -27.14
C VAL A 961 24.20 -49.43 -26.19
N GLU A 962 25.10 -48.61 -26.70
CA GLU A 962 25.78 -47.53 -25.99
C GLU A 962 25.44 -46.20 -26.67
N GLY A 963 24.84 -45.26 -25.94
CA GLY A 963 24.58 -43.91 -26.43
C GLY A 963 25.70 -42.96 -26.06
N TRP A 964 26.31 -42.29 -27.03
CA TRP A 964 27.46 -41.41 -26.80
C TRP A 964 27.16 -39.94 -27.13
N SER A 965 27.67 -39.02 -26.30
CA SER A 965 27.54 -37.55 -26.46
C SER A 965 28.65 -36.92 -27.32
N LYS A 966 29.31 -37.72 -28.15
CA LYS A 966 30.41 -37.35 -29.05
C LYS A 966 30.24 -37.98 -30.42
N ASP A 967 30.96 -37.44 -31.40
CA ASP A 967 30.97 -37.94 -32.76
C ASP A 967 31.70 -39.28 -32.94
N ARG A 968 31.55 -39.84 -34.15
CA ARG A 968 32.11 -41.12 -34.56
C ARG A 968 33.64 -41.12 -34.65
N GLN A 969 34.28 -39.99 -34.94
CA GLN A 969 35.74 -39.91 -34.99
C GLN A 969 36.32 -40.01 -33.57
N TRP A 970 35.74 -39.30 -32.60
CA TRP A 970 36.12 -39.40 -31.18
C TRP A 970 35.97 -40.84 -30.65
N LEU A 971 34.85 -41.51 -30.97
CA LEU A 971 34.61 -42.89 -30.53
C LEU A 971 35.73 -43.85 -30.99
N LEU A 972 36.13 -43.75 -32.27
CA LEU A 972 37.13 -44.63 -32.88
C LEU A 972 38.56 -44.29 -32.45
N GLN A 973 38.88 -43.00 -32.28
CA GLN A 973 40.24 -42.51 -32.00
C GLN A 973 40.56 -42.36 -30.50
N VAL A 974 39.54 -42.24 -29.64
CA VAL A 974 39.70 -42.05 -28.19
C VAL A 974 39.08 -43.22 -27.43
N GLN A 975 37.75 -43.41 -27.53
CA GLN A 975 37.03 -44.37 -26.68
C GLN A 975 37.52 -45.81 -26.89
N PHE A 976 37.56 -46.30 -28.13
CA PHE A 976 38.02 -47.65 -28.46
C PHE A 976 39.52 -47.90 -28.19
N GLN A 977 40.29 -46.86 -27.86
CA GLN A 977 41.72 -46.98 -27.52
C GLN A 977 41.98 -47.08 -26.01
N LYS A 978 40.96 -46.91 -25.16
CA LYS A 978 41.11 -46.93 -23.68
C LYS A 978 41.52 -48.31 -23.16
N ASP A 979 42.53 -48.33 -22.28
CA ASP A 979 43.19 -49.55 -21.82
C ASP A 979 42.28 -50.58 -21.14
N TYR A 980 41.19 -50.14 -20.50
CA TYR A 980 40.28 -51.03 -19.77
C TYR A 980 39.48 -51.99 -20.68
N TYR A 981 39.45 -51.79 -22.00
CA TYR A 981 38.90 -52.78 -22.92
C TYR A 981 39.83 -54.00 -23.09
N LYS A 982 41.13 -53.89 -22.79
CA LYS A 982 42.11 -54.97 -23.03
C LYS A 982 41.82 -56.27 -22.23
N PRO A 983 41.51 -56.24 -20.92
CA PRO A 983 41.15 -57.45 -20.17
C PRO A 983 39.85 -58.08 -20.67
N TYR A 984 38.85 -57.25 -20.99
CA TYR A 984 37.56 -57.69 -21.52
C TYR A 984 37.72 -58.41 -22.87
N ILE A 985 38.45 -57.82 -23.83
CA ILE A 985 38.69 -58.43 -25.14
C ILE A 985 39.44 -59.75 -24.97
N ALA A 986 40.53 -59.77 -24.18
CA ALA A 986 41.32 -60.98 -23.96
C ALA A 986 40.52 -62.14 -23.31
N ALA A 987 39.53 -61.82 -22.46
CA ALA A 987 38.69 -62.81 -21.80
C ALA A 987 37.48 -63.26 -22.64
N THR A 988 36.98 -62.43 -23.56
CA THR A 988 35.73 -62.70 -24.31
C THR A 988 35.91 -63.07 -25.77
N GLU A 989 36.97 -62.60 -26.45
CA GLU A 989 37.21 -62.91 -27.86
C GLU A 989 37.39 -64.42 -28.13
N PRO A 990 37.98 -65.24 -27.24
CA PRO A 990 37.98 -66.70 -27.36
C PRO A 990 36.62 -67.40 -27.23
N LEU A 991 35.58 -66.71 -26.75
CA LEU A 991 34.22 -67.27 -26.58
C LEU A 991 33.34 -67.10 -27.83
N PHE A 992 33.78 -66.28 -28.81
CA PHE A 992 32.98 -65.94 -29.98
C PHE A 992 32.95 -67.06 -31.04
N ILE A 993 31.74 -67.47 -31.43
CA ILE A 993 31.50 -68.43 -32.53
C ILE A 993 31.63 -67.77 -33.90
N LYS A 994 31.34 -66.47 -33.99
CA LYS A 994 31.53 -65.62 -35.19
C LYS A 994 32.07 -64.25 -34.78
N PRO A 995 32.73 -63.50 -35.68
CA PRO A 995 33.22 -62.15 -35.39
C PRO A 995 32.12 -61.23 -34.83
N ARG A 996 32.51 -60.40 -33.86
CA ARG A 996 31.64 -59.35 -33.29
C ARG A 996 31.22 -58.32 -34.35
N GLU A 997 29.95 -57.97 -34.35
CA GLU A 997 29.34 -57.05 -35.30
C GLU A 997 29.15 -55.68 -34.66
N PHE A 998 29.58 -54.62 -35.34
CA PHE A 998 29.46 -53.23 -34.89
C PHE A 998 28.59 -52.43 -35.87
N GLN A 999 27.63 -51.68 -35.34
CA GLN A 999 26.81 -50.71 -36.08
C GLN A 999 26.85 -49.36 -35.37
N ILE A 1000 27.21 -48.30 -36.08
CA ILE A 1000 27.26 -46.92 -35.54
C ILE A 1000 26.25 -46.09 -36.32
N PHE A 1001 25.29 -45.49 -35.60
CA PHE A 1001 24.28 -44.59 -36.17
C PHE A 1001 24.40 -43.21 -35.54
N ASP A 1002 24.48 -42.17 -36.38
CA ASP A 1002 24.47 -40.79 -35.91
C ASP A 1002 23.06 -40.39 -35.42
N LYS A 1003 23.00 -39.65 -34.31
CA LYS A 1003 21.73 -39.28 -33.66
C LYS A 1003 21.03 -38.17 -34.43
N LEU A 1004 19.74 -38.36 -34.72
CA LEU A 1004 18.90 -37.32 -35.35
C LEU A 1004 18.76 -36.08 -34.45
N PRO A 1005 18.51 -34.89 -35.02
CA PRO A 1005 18.28 -33.66 -34.27
C PRO A 1005 17.14 -33.74 -33.24
N SER A 1006 17.14 -32.77 -32.32
CA SER A 1006 16.15 -32.60 -31.25
C SER A 1006 14.71 -32.76 -31.74
N GLY A 1007 13.94 -33.63 -31.07
CA GLY A 1007 12.56 -33.99 -31.41
C GLY A 1007 12.36 -35.50 -31.63
N TRP A 1008 13.38 -36.22 -32.12
CA TRP A 1008 13.30 -37.67 -32.42
C TRP A 1008 13.68 -38.61 -31.27
N ALA A 1009 13.88 -38.08 -30.06
CA ALA A 1009 14.15 -38.85 -28.85
C ALA A 1009 13.21 -38.43 -27.72
N LYS A 1010 12.57 -39.40 -27.06
CA LYS A 1010 11.64 -39.16 -25.95
C LYS A 1010 11.72 -40.30 -24.93
N SER A 1011 12.19 -39.98 -23.74
CA SER A 1011 12.14 -40.85 -22.56
C SER A 1011 10.86 -40.59 -21.75
N LYS A 1012 10.45 -41.56 -20.93
CA LYS A 1012 9.37 -41.40 -19.94
C LYS A 1012 9.97 -41.15 -18.56
N PRO A 1013 9.45 -40.19 -17.76
CA PRO A 1013 9.95 -39.95 -16.40
C PRO A 1013 9.86 -41.20 -15.50
N GLU A 1014 8.80 -42.00 -15.66
CA GLU A 1014 8.54 -43.22 -14.88
C GLU A 1014 9.50 -44.41 -15.14
N HIS A 1015 10.55 -44.21 -15.95
CA HIS A 1015 11.54 -45.24 -16.31
C HIS A 1015 12.99 -44.82 -16.03
N PHE A 1016 13.21 -43.71 -15.31
CA PHE A 1016 14.50 -43.44 -14.66
C PHE A 1016 14.44 -43.95 -13.21
N ALA A 1017 15.44 -44.71 -12.80
CA ALA A 1017 15.59 -45.30 -11.46
C ALA A 1017 16.80 -44.69 -10.73
#